data_AF-A0A8C5MGV4-F1
#
_entry.id   AF-A0A8C5MGV4-F1
#
_cell.length_a   1.000
_cell.length_b   1.000
_cell.length_c   1.000
_cell.angle_alpha   90.00
_cell.angle_beta   90.00
_cell.angle_gamma   90.00
#
_symmetry.space_group_name_H-M   'P 1'
#
loop_
_entity.id
_entity.type
_entity.pdbx_description
1 polymer ?
#
loop_
_entity_poly.entity_id
_entity_poly.type
_entity_poly.pdbx_seq_one_letter_code
_entity_poly.pdbx_strand_id
1 'polypeptide(L)'
;MPAERNDWIKAFEFVLEERRRRFPDGEQEVVDKSGYLEMKGWKPKLYVVVASEKVYLYKNAEDYMSGAGITVINMNLGNIKHTDKKSFDLTTPYRVFSFSAENEAEKGEWVEAMEQAVAGALSNLEVANKIWAVEENQRCADCDAPNPDWASINLCVVICARCAGQHRSLGPSISKVRSLKMDNKVWTDELIQLFLELGNGVSNKFWAANVPPSEAINAVSGTYERQTYITAKYREGKYRRYHQLFANPTELNKALCVVVTTSDLTETQALIFCGADVNCSSGDLLYPNPIHLAEQAGQRLQMEFLQQNRTSEIPGLVMGDPIHGQHYVTQQCVTHNGYIYKTSSMSRLVTDRKGKEEFSRRWCVLNDGVLSYSENVHSSSPNGEIKMSEIACVAVIPPDTHGYDCTFEIYTSERLYLFATDTADEARDWIKSITKCLLPPKADELLTYDFGRVGRLQYKVGRILEQVMLGWFCLCKTNLYMYREDSDTVEVINLKKLSELSIKDKEMILVQKGRIVFIIMEKKLYFPGWESAIKTASRTSGDTLSEQQLTHSDVPFIVYKCLGHISLHGVDSEGIYRKSGQSSKTTSLLEALKKDARNVVLKKDEHHVDNVSDTLKRFFRDVGEGIFAEHCLNWLVVTGVEDTPEKIQQYKTLLQDLPPVNRATLKALIGHLHCIQHFSERNQMNVHNLAIVFGPTLFQTVGQSYKPGRVVEDLITHYLPIFEVGKQELEKELNLITMAISENNGNRVRPFGTTGGTDFICTVYLGDKKKDMEQSVPIPVNMTAQDLTKKLLDRGNIRLKENEHWSCYEVDESEEMERPLHATENVLPIFHSESSSRSHLVVKKNLHMEAMLHYVQTRVGESKHGTMKFREGRSNLVIQLAIGSGFNDRYFMLNSTMLRMYKDVRKSDVENMSPETFIETHKAEKEWPVKSLLVYLGINKKKIRPPNSYGFTVIYKNERQERTQWYACCESEDDMRQWFAALTYIQHGSLLPAQASTTQIRQQAPLDSRFGNLIPIRGTENDMRRSFAAFSTDMLVFGDA
;
A
#
# COMPACT_ATOMS: atom_id res chain seq x y z
N MET A 1 -54.31 26.99 -82.46
CA MET A 1 -54.42 25.97 -81.39
C MET A 1 -54.10 24.53 -81.85
N PRO A 2 -54.52 24.02 -83.04
CA PRO A 2 -54.12 22.66 -83.45
C PRO A 2 -52.70 22.58 -84.05
N ALA A 3 -52.25 23.62 -84.76
CA ALA A 3 -50.96 23.65 -85.45
C ALA A 3 -49.77 23.64 -84.46
N GLU A 4 -49.80 24.51 -83.43
CA GLU A 4 -48.73 24.58 -82.42
C GLU A 4 -48.59 23.27 -81.62
N ARG A 5 -49.70 22.56 -81.35
CA ARG A 5 -49.63 21.25 -80.68
C ARG A 5 -48.92 20.21 -81.55
N ASN A 6 -49.19 20.19 -82.85
CA ASN A 6 -48.54 19.25 -83.77
C ASN A 6 -47.06 19.59 -84.00
N ASP A 7 -46.69 20.88 -83.93
CA ASP A 7 -45.29 21.30 -84.02
C ASP A 7 -44.51 20.93 -82.75
N TRP A 8 -45.13 21.06 -81.56
CA TRP A 8 -44.55 20.58 -80.30
C TRP A 8 -44.43 19.06 -80.24
N ILE A 9 -45.42 18.31 -80.76
CA ILE A 9 -45.36 16.85 -80.83
C ILE A 9 -44.22 16.41 -81.77
N LYS A 10 -44.11 17.03 -82.96
CA LYS A 10 -43.01 16.74 -83.89
C LYS A 10 -41.63 17.11 -83.32
N ALA A 11 -41.52 18.21 -82.58
CA ALA A 11 -40.28 18.58 -81.91
C ALA A 11 -39.91 17.58 -80.79
N PHE A 12 -40.89 17.08 -80.04
CA PHE A 12 -40.67 16.04 -79.02
C PHE A 12 -40.29 14.69 -79.64
N GLU A 13 -40.96 14.28 -80.73
CA GLU A 13 -40.63 13.06 -81.47
C GLU A 13 -39.23 13.13 -82.07
N PHE A 14 -38.84 14.28 -82.63
CA PHE A 14 -37.49 14.51 -83.17
C PHE A 14 -36.40 14.44 -82.09
N VAL A 15 -36.64 15.00 -80.90
CA VAL A 15 -35.69 14.92 -79.77
C VAL A 15 -35.60 13.49 -79.21
N LEU A 16 -36.72 12.75 -79.17
CA LEU A 16 -36.74 11.34 -78.77
C LEU A 16 -36.01 10.43 -79.78
N GLU A 17 -36.13 10.70 -81.09
CA GLU A 17 -35.38 9.98 -82.13
C GLU A 17 -33.87 10.33 -82.14
N GLU A 18 -33.49 11.60 -81.91
CA GLU A 18 -32.08 11.98 -81.73
C GLU A 18 -31.45 11.29 -80.50
N ARG A 19 -32.20 11.16 -79.40
CA ARG A 19 -31.73 10.48 -78.18
C ARG A 19 -31.55 8.97 -78.39
N ARG A 20 -32.42 8.33 -79.19
CA ARG A 20 -32.26 6.93 -79.64
C ARG A 20 -31.08 6.72 -80.59
N ARG A 21 -30.73 7.71 -81.42
CA ARG A 21 -29.58 7.61 -82.36
C ARG A 21 -28.21 7.86 -81.72
N ARG A 22 -28.12 8.64 -80.64
CA ARG A 22 -26.84 8.94 -79.96
C ARG A 22 -26.31 7.82 -79.05
N PHE A 23 -27.14 6.84 -78.72
CA PHE A 23 -26.75 5.66 -77.93
C PHE A 23 -27.27 4.39 -78.62
N PRO A 24 -26.56 3.85 -79.63
CA PRO A 24 -27.03 2.70 -80.42
C PRO A 24 -27.10 1.39 -79.62
N ASP A 25 -26.37 1.31 -78.51
CA ASP A 25 -26.51 0.33 -77.44
C ASP A 25 -26.29 1.10 -76.14
N GLY A 26 -27.38 1.52 -75.48
CA GLY A 26 -27.26 2.21 -74.20
C GLY A 26 -26.69 1.24 -73.16
N GLU A 27 -25.66 1.66 -72.42
CA GLU A 27 -25.44 1.16 -71.06
C GLU A 27 -26.81 1.18 -70.38
N GLN A 28 -27.41 0.02 -70.16
CA GLN A 28 -28.60 -0.08 -69.34
C GLN A 28 -28.16 0.41 -67.96
N GLU A 29 -28.59 1.62 -67.56
CA GLU A 29 -28.52 2.03 -66.15
C GLU A 29 -29.10 0.86 -65.35
N VAL A 30 -28.26 0.22 -64.52
CA VAL A 30 -28.64 -0.98 -63.79
C VAL A 30 -29.85 -0.62 -62.95
N VAL A 31 -31.00 -1.22 -63.26
CA VAL A 31 -32.25 -0.95 -62.56
C VAL A 31 -32.23 -1.74 -61.27
N ASP A 32 -32.11 -1.03 -60.16
CA ASP A 32 -32.13 -1.62 -58.83
C ASP A 32 -33.53 -2.14 -58.47
N LYS A 33 -34.58 -1.41 -58.89
CA LYS A 33 -35.98 -1.86 -58.77
C LYS A 33 -36.92 -1.09 -59.70
N SER A 34 -37.91 -1.79 -60.27
CA SER A 34 -38.99 -1.17 -61.06
C SER A 34 -40.36 -1.82 -60.80
N GLY A 35 -41.43 -1.03 -60.81
CA GLY A 35 -42.79 -1.54 -60.56
C GLY A 35 -43.80 -0.44 -60.24
N TYR A 36 -45.03 -0.82 -59.88
CA TYR A 36 -46.12 0.13 -59.65
C TYR A 36 -46.21 0.56 -58.18
N LEU A 37 -46.23 1.87 -57.92
CA LEU A 37 -46.47 2.45 -56.59
C LEU A 37 -47.63 3.44 -56.61
N GLU A 38 -48.43 3.44 -55.54
CA GLU A 38 -49.50 4.42 -55.35
C GLU A 38 -48.93 5.66 -54.63
N MET A 39 -49.06 6.84 -55.24
CA MET A 39 -48.59 8.09 -54.64
C MET A 39 -49.76 8.87 -54.03
N LYS A 40 -49.64 9.26 -52.75
CA LYS A 40 -50.70 9.96 -52.01
C LYS A 40 -51.04 11.28 -52.71
N GLY A 41 -52.30 11.43 -53.14
CA GLY A 41 -52.79 12.59 -53.89
C GLY A 41 -52.84 12.41 -55.42
N TRP A 42 -52.37 11.28 -55.96
CA TRP A 42 -52.53 10.89 -57.36
C TRP A 42 -53.46 9.67 -57.46
N LYS A 43 -54.52 9.76 -58.27
CA LYS A 43 -55.53 8.68 -58.38
C LYS A 43 -55.07 7.41 -59.12
N PRO A 44 -54.19 7.46 -60.16
CA PRO A 44 -53.64 6.24 -60.77
C PRO A 44 -52.31 5.82 -60.12
N LYS A 45 -52.03 4.50 -60.11
CA LYS A 45 -50.70 3.96 -59.76
C LYS A 45 -49.66 4.43 -60.79
N LEU A 46 -48.49 4.83 -60.32
CA LEU A 46 -47.36 5.24 -61.16
C LEU A 46 -46.40 4.07 -61.35
N TYR A 47 -45.72 4.03 -62.49
CA TYR A 47 -44.61 3.11 -62.71
C TYR A 47 -43.31 3.80 -62.28
N VAL A 48 -42.66 3.27 -61.24
CA VAL A 48 -41.47 3.86 -60.60
C VAL A 48 -40.26 3.01 -60.92
N VAL A 49 -39.13 3.66 -61.22
CA VAL A 49 -37.86 3.00 -61.51
C VAL A 49 -36.76 3.64 -60.67
N VAL A 50 -36.07 2.84 -59.87
CA VAL A 50 -34.85 3.22 -59.13
C VAL A 50 -33.68 2.72 -59.94
N ALA A 51 -32.78 3.63 -60.32
CA ALA A 51 -31.56 3.27 -61.02
C ALA A 51 -30.40 4.15 -60.52
N SER A 52 -29.40 3.51 -59.93
CA SER A 52 -28.19 4.15 -59.41
C SER A 52 -28.52 5.28 -58.43
N GLU A 53 -28.32 6.54 -58.81
CA GLU A 53 -28.47 7.72 -57.93
C GLU A 53 -29.81 8.47 -58.14
N LYS A 54 -30.73 7.90 -58.94
CA LYS A 54 -31.96 8.58 -59.37
C LYS A 54 -33.20 7.69 -59.27
N VAL A 55 -34.34 8.33 -59.02
CA VAL A 55 -35.66 7.71 -59.05
C VAL A 55 -36.50 8.38 -60.13
N TYR A 56 -36.99 7.59 -61.07
CA TYR A 56 -37.79 8.02 -62.21
C TYR A 56 -39.26 7.66 -61.98
N LEU A 57 -40.17 8.62 -62.24
CA LEU A 57 -41.61 8.41 -62.16
C LEU A 57 -42.22 8.44 -63.57
N TYR A 58 -42.93 7.38 -63.95
CA TYR A 58 -43.64 7.23 -65.22
C TYR A 58 -45.13 6.99 -64.98
N LYS A 59 -45.97 7.31 -65.98
CA LYS A 59 -47.42 7.12 -65.88
C LYS A 59 -47.82 5.64 -66.02
N ASN A 60 -47.12 4.90 -66.86
CA ASN A 60 -47.31 3.45 -67.08
C ASN A 60 -46.00 2.83 -67.63
N ALA A 61 -45.97 1.50 -67.79
CA ALA A 61 -44.80 0.79 -68.30
C ALA A 61 -44.47 1.08 -69.79
N GLU A 62 -45.46 1.46 -70.60
CA GLU A 62 -45.25 1.85 -72.01
C GLU A 62 -44.51 3.19 -72.13
N ASP A 63 -44.80 4.14 -71.22
CA ASP A 63 -44.12 5.43 -71.10
C ASP A 63 -42.67 5.25 -70.61
N TYR A 64 -42.38 4.22 -69.81
CA TYR A 64 -41.01 3.83 -69.47
C TYR A 64 -40.24 3.30 -70.69
N MET A 65 -40.84 2.37 -71.45
CA MET A 65 -40.24 1.81 -72.68
C MET A 65 -40.01 2.86 -73.78
N SER A 66 -40.78 3.94 -73.78
CA SER A 66 -40.64 5.06 -74.70
C SER A 66 -39.80 6.23 -74.15
N GLY A 67 -39.39 6.19 -72.87
CA GLY A 67 -38.54 7.21 -72.24
C GLY A 67 -39.26 8.51 -71.84
N ALA A 68 -40.59 8.53 -71.86
CA ALA A 68 -41.44 9.68 -71.54
C ALA A 68 -41.78 9.72 -70.04
N GLY A 69 -40.82 10.15 -69.21
CA GLY A 69 -40.98 10.27 -67.75
C GLY A 69 -41.78 11.51 -67.32
N ILE A 70 -42.50 11.40 -66.21
CA ILE A 70 -43.19 12.52 -65.54
C ILE A 70 -42.18 13.43 -64.85
N THR A 71 -41.29 12.84 -64.03
CA THR A 71 -40.27 13.58 -63.30
C THR A 71 -39.13 12.65 -62.87
N VAL A 72 -37.97 13.24 -62.60
CA VAL A 72 -36.78 12.55 -62.07
C VAL A 72 -36.42 13.16 -60.73
N ILE A 73 -36.25 12.30 -59.74
CA ILE A 73 -35.85 12.66 -58.39
C ILE A 73 -34.38 12.27 -58.22
N ASN A 74 -33.55 13.26 -57.91
CA ASN A 74 -32.14 13.04 -57.60
C ASN A 74 -32.01 12.68 -56.11
N MET A 75 -31.27 11.60 -55.81
CA MET A 75 -31.23 11.02 -54.46
C MET A 75 -30.13 11.60 -53.55
N ASN A 76 -29.27 12.50 -54.04
CA ASN A 76 -28.15 13.10 -53.30
C ASN A 76 -28.57 13.79 -51.97
N LEU A 77 -29.85 14.14 -51.80
CA LEU A 77 -30.41 14.77 -50.60
C LEU A 77 -31.74 14.12 -50.17
N GLY A 78 -32.00 12.89 -50.62
CA GLY A 78 -33.21 12.14 -50.31
C GLY A 78 -33.15 11.53 -48.90
N ASN A 79 -34.25 11.58 -48.15
CA ASN A 79 -34.40 10.89 -46.88
C ASN A 79 -35.71 10.11 -46.86
N ILE A 80 -35.67 8.85 -46.43
CA ILE A 80 -36.81 7.94 -46.48
C ILE A 80 -37.33 7.72 -45.07
N LYS A 81 -38.62 7.93 -44.86
CA LYS A 81 -39.29 7.74 -43.57
C LYS A 81 -40.40 6.73 -43.68
N HIS A 82 -40.40 5.74 -42.78
CA HIS A 82 -41.51 4.80 -42.64
C HIS A 82 -42.68 5.50 -41.97
N THR A 83 -43.85 5.52 -42.63
CA THR A 83 -45.06 6.15 -42.09
C THR A 83 -46.04 5.11 -41.55
N ASP A 84 -46.46 4.16 -42.37
CA ASP A 84 -47.44 3.12 -42.01
C ASP A 84 -46.98 1.72 -42.44
N LYS A 85 -47.73 0.65 -42.09
CA LYS A 85 -47.40 -0.74 -42.47
C LYS A 85 -47.18 -0.95 -43.99
N LYS A 86 -47.81 -0.13 -44.84
CA LYS A 86 -47.70 -0.22 -46.31
C LYS A 86 -47.17 1.04 -46.99
N SER A 87 -46.84 2.08 -46.23
CA SER A 87 -46.49 3.40 -46.79
C SER A 87 -45.16 3.93 -46.26
N PHE A 88 -44.50 4.74 -47.10
CA PHE A 88 -43.24 5.41 -46.80
C PHE A 88 -43.16 6.77 -47.52
N ASP A 89 -42.42 7.71 -46.94
CA ASP A 89 -42.25 9.05 -47.47
C ASP A 89 -40.80 9.27 -47.92
N LEU A 90 -40.59 9.62 -49.19
CA LEU A 90 -39.33 10.13 -49.72
C LEU A 90 -39.33 11.66 -49.61
N THR A 91 -38.55 12.18 -48.66
CA THR A 91 -38.36 13.61 -48.43
C THR A 91 -37.15 14.10 -49.21
N THR A 92 -37.34 15.05 -50.11
CA THR A 92 -36.28 15.83 -50.75
C THR A 92 -36.34 17.28 -50.27
N PRO A 93 -35.29 18.10 -50.42
CA PRO A 93 -35.28 19.49 -49.96
C PRO A 93 -36.40 20.37 -50.52
N TYR A 94 -36.96 19.97 -51.67
CA TYR A 94 -37.96 20.74 -52.40
C TYR A 94 -39.37 20.13 -52.31
N ARG A 95 -39.50 18.83 -52.01
CA ARG A 95 -40.80 18.13 -51.99
C ARG A 95 -40.76 16.81 -51.22
N VAL A 96 -41.87 16.48 -50.58
CA VAL A 96 -42.12 15.15 -49.98
C VAL A 96 -42.99 14.33 -50.93
N PHE A 97 -42.57 13.10 -51.23
CA PHE A 97 -43.30 12.12 -52.04
C PHE A 97 -43.73 10.97 -51.13
N SER A 98 -45.04 10.84 -50.90
CA SER A 98 -45.60 9.74 -50.09
C SER A 98 -46.05 8.60 -50.98
N PHE A 99 -45.45 7.42 -50.81
CA PHE A 99 -45.74 6.21 -51.57
C PHE A 99 -46.39 5.13 -50.70
N SER A 100 -47.22 4.31 -51.33
CA SER A 100 -47.87 3.14 -50.75
C SER A 100 -47.64 1.92 -51.65
N ALA A 101 -47.12 0.84 -51.05
CA ALA A 101 -46.92 -0.46 -51.68
C ALA A 101 -48.10 -1.41 -51.36
N GLU A 102 -48.21 -2.54 -52.06
CA GLU A 102 -49.35 -3.44 -51.89
C GLU A 102 -49.29 -4.23 -50.58
N ASN A 103 -48.08 -4.55 -50.12
CA ASN A 103 -47.82 -5.30 -48.91
C ASN A 103 -46.53 -4.83 -48.20
N GLU A 104 -46.33 -5.31 -46.97
CA GLU A 104 -45.22 -4.89 -46.11
C GLU A 104 -43.86 -5.40 -46.60
N ALA A 105 -43.82 -6.56 -47.26
CA ALA A 105 -42.59 -7.11 -47.84
C ALA A 105 -42.13 -6.26 -49.03
N GLU A 106 -43.05 -5.94 -49.95
CA GLU A 106 -42.77 -5.10 -51.12
C GLU A 106 -42.36 -3.68 -50.71
N LYS A 107 -42.99 -3.12 -49.67
CA LYS A 107 -42.54 -1.86 -49.06
C LYS A 107 -41.07 -1.96 -48.62
N GLY A 108 -40.69 -3.05 -47.94
CA GLY A 108 -39.31 -3.27 -47.50
C GLY A 108 -38.32 -3.22 -48.65
N GLU A 109 -38.61 -3.92 -49.75
CA GLU A 109 -37.77 -3.93 -50.95
C GLU A 109 -37.67 -2.55 -51.63
N TRP A 110 -38.77 -1.77 -51.67
CA TRP A 110 -38.76 -0.41 -52.23
C TRP A 110 -37.95 0.56 -51.38
N VAL A 111 -38.08 0.48 -50.06
CA VAL A 111 -37.30 1.31 -49.13
C VAL A 111 -35.82 0.97 -49.25
N GLU A 112 -35.45 -0.32 -49.24
CA GLU A 112 -34.07 -0.76 -49.36
C GLU A 112 -33.41 -0.27 -50.66
N ALA A 113 -34.08 -0.43 -51.81
CA ALA A 113 -33.54 0.03 -53.09
C ALA A 113 -33.35 1.56 -53.13
N MET A 114 -34.30 2.33 -52.59
CA MET A 114 -34.19 3.79 -52.56
C MET A 114 -33.18 4.29 -51.51
N GLU A 115 -33.01 3.60 -50.38
CA GLU A 115 -31.97 3.89 -49.38
C GLU A 115 -30.56 3.62 -49.95
N GLN A 116 -30.40 2.54 -50.72
CA GLN A 116 -29.16 2.24 -51.44
C GLN A 116 -28.84 3.32 -52.49
N ALA A 117 -29.85 3.79 -53.23
CA ALA A 117 -29.69 4.87 -54.20
C ALA A 117 -29.26 6.21 -53.54
N VAL A 118 -29.80 6.54 -52.36
CA VAL A 118 -29.35 7.70 -51.57
C VAL A 118 -27.89 7.54 -51.12
N ALA A 119 -27.51 6.35 -50.67
CA ALA A 119 -26.16 6.07 -50.19
C ALA A 119 -25.11 6.12 -51.31
N GLY A 120 -25.44 5.61 -52.50
CA GLY A 120 -24.57 5.68 -53.69
C GLY A 120 -24.31 7.12 -54.13
N ALA A 121 -25.36 7.96 -54.12
CA ALA A 121 -25.30 9.33 -54.59
C ALA A 121 -24.52 10.32 -53.69
N LEU A 122 -24.15 9.87 -52.48
CA LEU A 122 -23.38 10.62 -51.49
C LEU A 122 -21.90 10.16 -51.39
N SER A 123 -21.49 9.16 -52.17
CA SER A 123 -20.22 8.45 -52.00
C SER A 123 -19.13 8.98 -52.96
N ASN A 124 -18.15 9.76 -52.45
CA ASN A 124 -16.87 9.98 -53.14
C ASN A 124 -15.83 8.96 -52.62
N LEU A 125 -15.35 8.06 -53.50
CA LEU A 125 -14.45 6.97 -53.12
C LEU A 125 -12.96 7.36 -53.10
N GLU A 126 -12.60 8.57 -53.54
CA GLU A 126 -11.19 8.99 -53.69
C GLU A 126 -10.38 8.92 -52.40
N VAL A 127 -10.92 9.45 -51.28
CA VAL A 127 -10.24 9.44 -49.98
C VAL A 127 -10.14 8.02 -49.42
N ALA A 128 -11.23 7.24 -49.53
CA ALA A 128 -11.26 5.87 -49.06
C ALA A 128 -10.20 5.01 -49.78
N ASN A 129 -10.09 5.15 -51.10
CA ASN A 129 -9.09 4.44 -51.89
C ASN A 129 -7.64 4.81 -51.52
N LYS A 130 -7.37 6.09 -51.21
CA LYS A 130 -6.04 6.51 -50.73
C LYS A 130 -5.70 5.87 -49.38
N ILE A 131 -6.61 5.89 -48.41
CA ILE A 131 -6.36 5.36 -47.06
C ILE A 131 -6.29 3.83 -47.06
N TRP A 132 -7.10 3.16 -47.89
CA TRP A 132 -7.08 1.70 -48.08
C TRP A 132 -5.88 1.20 -48.89
N ALA A 133 -5.02 2.09 -49.40
CA ALA A 133 -3.73 1.69 -50.00
C ALA A 133 -2.82 0.99 -48.97
N VAL A 134 -3.00 1.27 -47.67
CA VAL A 134 -2.38 0.53 -46.58
C VAL A 134 -3.26 -0.68 -46.24
N GLU A 135 -2.68 -1.89 -46.30
CA GLU A 135 -3.41 -3.16 -46.14
C GLU A 135 -4.14 -3.24 -44.79
N GLU A 136 -3.49 -2.80 -43.71
CA GLU A 136 -4.04 -2.82 -42.36
C GLU A 136 -5.25 -1.88 -42.18
N ASN A 137 -5.41 -0.88 -43.06
CA ASN A 137 -6.57 0.02 -43.05
C ASN A 137 -7.79 -0.57 -43.77
N GLN A 138 -7.65 -1.70 -44.49
CA GLN A 138 -8.76 -2.39 -45.16
C GLN A 138 -9.60 -3.22 -44.18
N ARG A 139 -9.21 -3.29 -42.90
CA ARG A 139 -9.94 -3.97 -41.84
C ARG A 139 -10.21 -3.02 -40.69
N CYS A 140 -11.39 -3.11 -40.11
CA CYS A 140 -11.82 -2.26 -39.00
C CYS A 140 -10.87 -2.43 -37.80
N ALA A 141 -10.40 -1.31 -37.24
CA ALA A 141 -9.46 -1.29 -36.12
C ALA A 141 -9.95 -2.01 -34.85
N ASP A 142 -11.26 -2.23 -34.70
CA ASP A 142 -11.84 -2.81 -33.48
C ASP A 142 -12.34 -4.24 -33.66
N CYS A 143 -12.99 -4.54 -34.79
CA CYS A 143 -13.70 -5.80 -34.99
C CYS A 143 -13.27 -6.56 -36.25
N ASP A 144 -12.24 -6.08 -36.94
CA ASP A 144 -11.65 -6.68 -38.15
C ASP A 144 -12.62 -6.85 -39.35
N ALA A 145 -13.75 -6.14 -39.34
CA ALA A 145 -14.69 -6.14 -40.47
C ALA A 145 -14.03 -5.49 -41.70
N PRO A 146 -14.20 -6.06 -42.91
CA PRO A 146 -13.54 -5.56 -44.12
C PRO A 146 -14.09 -4.21 -44.59
N ASN A 147 -13.27 -3.48 -45.33
CA ASN A 147 -13.56 -2.20 -46.01
C ASN A 147 -14.25 -1.17 -45.09
N PRO A 148 -13.58 -0.73 -44.01
CA PRO A 148 -14.16 0.27 -43.11
C PRO A 148 -14.25 1.65 -43.80
N ASP A 149 -15.47 2.20 -43.83
CA ASP A 149 -15.80 3.48 -44.52
C ASP A 149 -15.79 4.71 -43.60
N TRP A 150 -15.43 4.55 -42.33
CA TRP A 150 -15.43 5.61 -41.33
C TRP A 150 -14.08 5.68 -40.62
N ALA A 151 -13.75 6.81 -40.03
CA ALA A 151 -12.52 6.97 -39.28
C ALA A 151 -12.73 7.83 -38.04
N SER A 152 -11.93 7.59 -37.00
CA SER A 152 -11.75 8.50 -35.88
C SER A 152 -10.47 9.30 -36.09
N ILE A 153 -10.61 10.59 -36.40
CA ILE A 153 -9.48 11.42 -36.88
C ILE A 153 -8.49 11.77 -35.78
N ASN A 154 -8.92 11.85 -34.52
CA ASN A 154 -8.01 12.13 -33.39
C ASN A 154 -7.28 10.88 -32.89
N LEU A 155 -7.92 9.71 -33.01
CA LEU A 155 -7.34 8.41 -32.62
C LEU A 155 -6.51 7.76 -33.74
N CYS A 156 -6.61 8.29 -34.97
CA CYS A 156 -5.95 7.78 -36.18
C CYS A 156 -6.32 6.32 -36.52
N VAL A 157 -7.61 5.96 -36.40
CA VAL A 157 -8.11 4.62 -36.71
C VAL A 157 -9.28 4.65 -37.71
N VAL A 158 -9.33 3.67 -38.60
CA VAL A 158 -10.37 3.40 -39.59
C VAL A 158 -11.26 2.27 -39.10
N ILE A 159 -12.57 2.51 -39.07
CA ILE A 159 -13.58 1.69 -38.40
C ILE A 159 -14.82 1.46 -39.28
N CYS A 160 -15.48 0.32 -39.11
CA CYS A 160 -16.72 0.03 -39.85
C CYS A 160 -17.91 0.83 -39.30
N ALA A 161 -19.00 0.94 -40.06
CA ALA A 161 -20.18 1.72 -39.68
C ALA A 161 -20.76 1.32 -38.30
N ARG A 162 -20.72 0.02 -37.96
CA ARG A 162 -21.18 -0.49 -36.66
C ARG A 162 -20.32 -0.02 -35.49
N CYS A 163 -18.99 -0.03 -35.65
CA CYS A 163 -18.07 0.53 -34.65
C CYS A 163 -18.16 2.05 -34.59
N ALA A 164 -18.30 2.72 -35.74
CA ALA A 164 -18.51 4.16 -35.82
C ALA A 164 -19.71 4.62 -35.00
N GLY A 165 -20.80 3.84 -34.96
CA GLY A 165 -21.94 4.09 -34.07
C GLY A 165 -21.56 4.10 -32.59
N GLN A 166 -20.73 3.15 -32.13
CA GLN A 166 -20.25 3.09 -30.75
C GLN A 166 -19.26 4.21 -30.44
N HIS A 167 -18.35 4.53 -31.36
CA HIS A 167 -17.44 5.66 -31.22
C HIS A 167 -18.17 6.99 -31.06
N ARG A 168 -19.28 7.20 -31.78
CA ARG A 168 -20.13 8.41 -31.59
C ARG A 168 -20.73 8.48 -30.19
N SER A 169 -21.08 7.33 -29.59
CA SER A 169 -21.62 7.27 -28.22
C SER A 169 -20.60 7.66 -27.14
N LEU A 170 -19.29 7.59 -27.45
CA LEU A 170 -18.24 8.04 -26.53
C LEU A 170 -18.19 9.56 -26.38
N GLY A 171 -18.63 10.30 -27.40
CA GLY A 171 -18.57 11.75 -27.46
C GLY A 171 -17.34 12.28 -28.22
N PRO A 172 -17.42 13.51 -28.76
CA PRO A 172 -16.38 14.11 -29.60
C PRO A 172 -15.11 14.51 -28.84
N SER A 173 -15.14 14.55 -27.49
CA SER A 173 -13.94 14.74 -26.67
C SER A 173 -13.06 13.49 -26.65
N ILE A 174 -13.61 12.30 -26.89
CA ILE A 174 -12.86 11.04 -26.90
C ILE A 174 -12.61 10.56 -28.34
N SER A 175 -13.65 10.56 -29.19
CA SER A 175 -13.56 10.05 -30.57
C SER A 175 -14.26 10.95 -31.57
N LYS A 176 -13.51 11.48 -32.54
CA LYS A 176 -13.98 12.39 -33.59
C LYS A 176 -14.25 11.61 -34.89
N VAL A 177 -15.47 11.09 -35.03
CA VAL A 177 -15.85 10.22 -36.16
C VAL A 177 -16.16 11.02 -37.44
N ARG A 178 -15.59 10.63 -38.58
CA ARG A 178 -15.81 11.20 -39.92
C ARG A 178 -15.95 10.10 -40.97
N SER A 179 -16.76 10.35 -42.01
CA SER A 179 -16.94 9.44 -43.14
C SER A 179 -15.81 9.61 -44.14
N LEU A 180 -15.26 8.49 -44.64
CA LEU A 180 -14.31 8.53 -45.75
C LEU A 180 -14.98 8.91 -47.08
N LYS A 181 -16.27 8.58 -47.23
CA LYS A 181 -17.02 8.73 -48.48
C LYS A 181 -17.82 10.02 -48.57
N MET A 182 -18.29 10.55 -47.44
CA MET A 182 -19.24 11.67 -47.39
C MET A 182 -18.65 13.00 -46.91
N ASP A 183 -17.56 13.00 -46.11
CA ASP A 183 -17.03 14.22 -45.45
C ASP A 183 -15.81 14.83 -46.18
N ASN A 184 -15.90 15.08 -47.48
CA ASN A 184 -14.76 15.51 -48.32
C ASN A 184 -14.02 16.78 -47.83
N LYS A 185 -14.69 17.71 -47.16
CA LYS A 185 -14.08 18.95 -46.64
C LYS A 185 -13.19 18.74 -45.41
N VAL A 186 -13.31 17.59 -44.74
CA VAL A 186 -12.53 17.30 -43.52
C VAL A 186 -11.20 16.63 -43.86
N TRP A 187 -11.13 15.93 -44.99
CA TRP A 187 -9.95 15.19 -45.42
C TRP A 187 -8.98 16.09 -46.19
N THR A 188 -8.10 16.78 -45.45
CA THR A 188 -6.95 17.48 -46.01
C THR A 188 -5.86 16.48 -46.43
N ASP A 189 -4.92 16.90 -47.28
CA ASP A 189 -3.81 16.05 -47.69
C ASP A 189 -2.92 15.66 -46.49
N GLU A 190 -2.73 16.57 -45.53
CA GLU A 190 -2.01 16.29 -44.28
C GLU A 190 -2.71 15.23 -43.42
N LEU A 191 -4.04 15.30 -43.31
CA LEU A 191 -4.81 14.32 -42.54
C LEU A 191 -4.82 12.95 -43.23
N ILE A 192 -4.90 12.91 -44.56
CA ILE A 192 -4.76 11.66 -45.32
C ILE A 192 -3.37 11.07 -45.08
N GLN A 193 -2.31 11.88 -45.16
CA GLN A 193 -0.94 11.42 -44.92
C GLN A 193 -0.75 10.89 -43.49
N LEU A 194 -1.37 11.53 -42.49
CA LEU A 194 -1.34 11.04 -41.10
C LEU A 194 -1.93 9.62 -40.96
N PHE A 195 -2.99 9.30 -41.71
CA PHE A 195 -3.59 7.96 -41.75
C PHE A 195 -2.77 6.92 -42.53
N LEU A 196 -1.88 7.37 -43.43
CA LEU A 196 -0.92 6.50 -44.11
C LEU A 196 0.27 6.15 -43.19
N GLU A 197 0.69 7.07 -42.33
CA GLU A 197 1.81 6.87 -41.39
C GLU A 197 1.41 6.13 -40.11
N LEU A 198 0.29 6.52 -39.47
CA LEU A 198 -0.20 5.85 -38.25
C LEU A 198 -1.17 4.73 -38.60
N GLY A 199 -2.35 5.08 -39.13
CA GLY A 199 -3.39 4.13 -39.52
C GLY A 199 -3.73 3.08 -38.45
N ASN A 200 -4.39 2.00 -38.87
CA ASN A 200 -4.81 0.92 -37.97
C ASN A 200 -3.63 0.09 -37.47
N GLY A 201 -2.67 -0.21 -38.34
CA GLY A 201 -1.52 -1.06 -38.01
C GLY A 201 -0.69 -0.48 -36.85
N VAL A 202 -0.31 0.80 -36.92
CA VAL A 202 0.49 1.44 -35.87
C VAL A 202 -0.38 1.81 -34.68
N SER A 203 -1.57 2.39 -34.90
CA SER A 203 -2.44 2.79 -33.79
C SER A 203 -2.89 1.61 -32.93
N ASN A 204 -3.10 0.41 -33.50
CA ASN A 204 -3.43 -0.77 -32.69
C ASN A 204 -2.23 -1.36 -31.94
N LYS A 205 -0.98 -1.15 -32.39
CA LYS A 205 0.21 -1.47 -31.56
C LYS A 205 0.25 -0.63 -30.29
N PHE A 206 -0.41 0.53 -30.29
CA PHE A 206 -0.64 1.33 -29.10
C PHE A 206 -1.95 0.95 -28.40
N TRP A 207 -3.12 1.16 -29.02
CA TRP A 207 -4.44 1.05 -28.41
C TRP A 207 -4.88 -0.38 -28.08
N ALA A 208 -4.37 -1.38 -28.79
CA ALA A 208 -4.74 -2.79 -28.64
C ALA A 208 -3.54 -3.68 -28.28
N ALA A 209 -2.48 -3.10 -27.70
CA ALA A 209 -1.25 -3.80 -27.36
C ALA A 209 -1.48 -4.99 -26.42
N ASN A 210 -2.44 -4.85 -25.50
CA ASN A 210 -2.68 -5.79 -24.40
C ASN A 210 -4.12 -6.33 -24.39
N VAL A 211 -4.76 -6.52 -25.55
CA VAL A 211 -6.13 -7.08 -25.62
C VAL A 211 -6.09 -8.58 -25.35
N PRO A 212 -6.70 -9.08 -24.26
CA PRO A 212 -6.79 -10.52 -24.03
C PRO A 212 -7.66 -11.19 -25.09
N PRO A 213 -7.34 -12.43 -25.53
CA PRO A 213 -8.16 -13.16 -26.50
C PRO A 213 -9.63 -13.32 -26.07
N SER A 214 -9.92 -13.33 -24.77
CA SER A 214 -11.28 -13.43 -24.22
C SER A 214 -12.12 -12.15 -24.35
N GLU A 215 -11.48 -10.98 -24.50
CA GLU A 215 -12.16 -9.69 -24.63
C GLU A 215 -12.11 -9.16 -26.08
N ALA A 216 -11.37 -9.82 -26.97
CA ALA A 216 -11.31 -9.49 -28.39
C ALA A 216 -12.67 -9.72 -29.08
N ILE A 217 -13.08 -8.77 -29.91
CA ILE A 217 -14.33 -8.84 -30.68
C ILE A 217 -14.05 -9.07 -32.17
N ASN A 218 -15.07 -9.50 -32.91
CA ASN A 218 -14.98 -9.79 -34.34
C ASN A 218 -16.16 -9.17 -35.11
N ALA A 219 -16.20 -9.41 -36.43
CA ALA A 219 -17.21 -8.82 -37.30
C ALA A 219 -18.66 -9.20 -36.91
N VAL A 220 -18.88 -10.38 -36.32
CA VAL A 220 -20.22 -10.85 -35.92
C VAL A 220 -20.64 -10.44 -34.51
N SER A 221 -19.71 -9.93 -33.68
CA SER A 221 -19.99 -9.49 -32.30
C SER A 221 -21.16 -8.52 -32.20
N GLY A 222 -21.93 -8.66 -31.12
CA GLY A 222 -23.16 -7.90 -30.85
C GLY A 222 -22.92 -6.43 -30.51
N THR A 223 -24.00 -5.63 -30.46
CA THR A 223 -23.91 -4.19 -30.16
C THR A 223 -23.34 -3.92 -28.77
N TYR A 224 -23.77 -4.69 -27.76
CA TYR A 224 -23.31 -4.55 -26.38
C TYR A 224 -21.82 -4.88 -26.24
N GLU A 225 -21.36 -6.00 -26.80
CA GLU A 225 -19.95 -6.41 -26.80
C GLU A 225 -19.06 -5.35 -27.46
N ARG A 226 -19.50 -4.80 -28.60
CA ARG A 226 -18.81 -3.70 -29.28
C ARG A 226 -18.73 -2.47 -28.40
N GLN A 227 -19.82 -2.10 -27.72
CA GLN A 227 -19.86 -0.93 -26.85
C GLN A 227 -18.89 -1.08 -25.68
N THR A 228 -18.89 -2.23 -25.01
CA THR A 228 -18.00 -2.52 -23.88
C THR A 228 -16.54 -2.49 -24.31
N TYR A 229 -16.19 -3.19 -25.40
CA TYR A 229 -14.82 -3.22 -25.91
C TYR A 229 -14.31 -1.84 -26.34
N ILE A 230 -15.11 -1.07 -27.09
CA ILE A 230 -14.73 0.27 -27.58
C ILE A 230 -14.60 1.26 -26.41
N THR A 231 -15.46 1.15 -25.38
CA THR A 231 -15.35 1.95 -24.17
C THR A 231 -14.07 1.63 -23.40
N ALA A 232 -13.78 0.34 -23.17
CA ALA A 232 -12.56 -0.11 -22.51
C ALA A 232 -11.30 0.30 -23.29
N LYS A 233 -11.32 0.18 -24.62
CA LYS A 233 -10.18 0.50 -25.49
C LYS A 233 -9.85 1.99 -25.53
N TYR A 234 -10.83 2.89 -25.67
CA TYR A 234 -10.56 4.30 -25.95
C TYR A 234 -10.96 5.29 -24.84
N ARG A 235 -11.99 4.99 -24.03
CA ARG A 235 -12.37 5.86 -22.90
C ARG A 235 -11.55 5.54 -21.66
N GLU A 236 -11.46 4.26 -21.32
CA GLU A 236 -10.67 3.79 -20.18
C GLU A 236 -9.19 3.63 -20.56
N GLY A 237 -8.92 3.36 -21.84
CA GLY A 237 -7.59 3.07 -22.35
C GLY A 237 -6.98 1.81 -21.73
N LYS A 238 -7.82 0.82 -21.39
CA LYS A 238 -7.47 -0.42 -20.68
C LYS A 238 -6.38 -1.24 -21.38
N TYR A 239 -6.39 -1.29 -22.71
CA TYR A 239 -5.50 -2.15 -23.49
C TYR A 239 -4.28 -1.43 -24.07
N ARG A 240 -4.13 -0.13 -23.78
CA ARG A 240 -3.10 0.70 -24.41
C ARG A 240 -1.69 0.30 -23.94
N ARG A 241 -0.67 0.61 -24.75
CA ARG A 241 0.72 0.56 -24.31
C ARG A 241 1.03 1.78 -23.43
N TYR A 242 1.41 1.56 -22.17
CA TYR A 242 1.81 2.65 -21.29
C TYR A 242 3.23 3.15 -21.63
N HIS A 243 3.40 4.48 -21.65
CA HIS A 243 4.70 5.13 -21.81
C HIS A 243 5.53 4.98 -20.52
N GLN A 244 6.87 4.95 -20.62
CA GLN A 244 7.75 4.79 -19.44
C GLN A 244 7.59 5.91 -18.40
N LEU A 245 7.21 7.11 -18.87
CA LEU A 245 6.96 8.30 -18.05
C LEU A 245 5.49 8.42 -17.57
N PHE A 246 4.68 7.36 -17.72
CA PHE A 246 3.29 7.35 -17.27
C PHE A 246 3.17 7.70 -15.77
N ALA A 247 2.11 8.41 -15.39
CA ALA A 247 1.89 8.98 -14.05
C ALA A 247 2.87 10.11 -13.63
N ASN A 248 3.71 10.62 -14.53
CA ASN A 248 4.49 11.85 -14.33
C ASN A 248 4.19 12.89 -15.42
N PRO A 249 3.12 13.71 -15.25
CA PRO A 249 2.69 14.69 -16.25
C PRO A 249 3.77 15.71 -16.62
N THR A 250 4.66 16.07 -15.69
CA THR A 250 5.71 17.07 -15.92
C THR A 250 6.78 16.55 -16.88
N GLU A 251 7.25 15.32 -16.69
CA GLU A 251 8.24 14.71 -17.59
C GLU A 251 7.63 14.31 -18.94
N LEU A 252 6.37 13.88 -18.95
CA LEU A 252 5.60 13.66 -20.19
C LEU A 252 5.49 14.94 -21.03
N ASN A 253 5.18 16.08 -20.41
CA ASN A 253 5.11 17.37 -21.09
C ASN A 253 6.45 17.81 -21.67
N LYS A 254 7.55 17.61 -20.93
CA LYS A 254 8.90 17.90 -21.44
C LYS A 254 9.27 17.01 -22.62
N ALA A 255 9.01 15.70 -22.52
CA ALA A 255 9.24 14.76 -23.59
C ALA A 255 8.42 15.12 -24.84
N LEU A 256 7.15 15.52 -24.67
CA LEU A 256 6.29 15.96 -25.76
C LEU A 256 6.90 17.17 -26.48
N CYS A 257 7.34 18.20 -25.75
CA CYS A 257 7.98 19.38 -26.35
C CYS A 257 9.23 19.04 -27.17
N VAL A 258 9.96 17.98 -26.82
CA VAL A 258 11.13 17.51 -27.60
C VAL A 258 10.67 16.74 -28.83
N VAL A 259 9.81 15.73 -28.64
CA VAL A 259 9.43 14.78 -29.71
C VAL A 259 8.68 15.47 -30.85
N VAL A 260 7.86 16.50 -30.57
CA VAL A 260 7.11 17.23 -31.61
C VAL A 260 8.00 18.00 -32.60
N THR A 261 9.29 18.18 -32.28
CA THR A 261 10.27 18.73 -33.23
C THR A 261 10.81 17.69 -34.22
N THR A 262 10.50 16.41 -33.98
CA THR A 262 10.88 15.26 -34.80
C THR A 262 9.68 14.71 -35.57
N SER A 263 9.91 13.81 -36.52
CA SER A 263 8.86 13.14 -37.28
C SER A 263 8.24 11.92 -36.57
N ASP A 264 8.60 11.64 -35.31
CA ASP A 264 8.09 10.45 -34.59
C ASP A 264 6.67 10.68 -34.06
N LEU A 265 5.68 10.35 -34.91
CA LEU A 265 4.26 10.43 -34.57
C LEU A 265 3.84 9.34 -33.58
N THR A 266 4.56 8.22 -33.52
CA THR A 266 4.23 7.08 -32.66
C THR A 266 4.52 7.39 -31.20
N GLU A 267 5.64 8.04 -30.95
CA GLU A 267 6.01 8.53 -29.62
C GLU A 267 5.10 9.68 -29.19
N THR A 268 4.77 10.62 -30.09
CA THR A 268 3.76 11.66 -29.81
C THR A 268 2.41 11.05 -29.42
N GLN A 269 1.94 10.03 -30.14
CA GLN A 269 0.71 9.30 -29.81
C GLN A 269 0.77 8.68 -28.41
N ALA A 270 1.89 8.03 -28.07
CA ALA A 270 2.09 7.44 -26.75
C ALA A 270 2.08 8.49 -25.63
N LEU A 271 2.75 9.63 -25.82
CA LEU A 271 2.85 10.69 -24.82
C LEU A 271 1.50 11.35 -24.53
N ILE A 272 0.74 11.74 -25.57
CA ILE A 272 -0.56 12.40 -25.42
C ILE A 272 -1.55 11.50 -24.68
N PHE A 273 -1.72 10.26 -25.15
CA PHE A 273 -2.69 9.32 -24.58
C PHE A 273 -2.23 8.66 -23.27
N CYS A 274 -1.00 8.97 -22.81
CA CYS A 274 -0.49 8.63 -21.48
C CYS A 274 -0.56 9.79 -20.46
N GLY A 275 -0.98 10.99 -20.86
CA GLY A 275 -1.21 12.10 -19.95
C GLY A 275 -0.47 13.39 -20.23
N ALA A 276 0.26 13.50 -21.35
CA ALA A 276 0.87 14.77 -21.75
C ALA A 276 -0.21 15.76 -22.18
N ASP A 277 -0.13 17.01 -21.69
CA ASP A 277 -1.00 18.09 -22.11
C ASP A 277 -0.49 18.68 -23.43
N VAL A 278 -1.32 18.58 -24.47
CA VAL A 278 -1.06 19.13 -25.81
C VAL A 278 -0.85 20.67 -25.77
N ASN A 279 -1.37 21.34 -24.74
CA ASN A 279 -1.24 22.77 -24.53
C ASN A 279 -0.21 23.13 -23.45
N CYS A 280 0.66 22.20 -23.03
CA CYS A 280 1.66 22.46 -22.00
C CYS A 280 2.64 23.58 -22.40
N SER A 281 3.25 24.22 -21.39
CA SER A 281 4.26 25.26 -21.62
C SER A 281 5.58 24.63 -22.07
N SER A 282 6.11 25.08 -23.20
CA SER A 282 7.43 24.70 -23.72
C SER A 282 8.60 25.28 -22.91
N GLY A 283 8.35 26.31 -22.10
CA GLY A 283 9.39 27.11 -21.44
C GLY A 283 10.02 28.20 -22.31
N ASP A 284 9.65 28.30 -23.60
CA ASP A 284 10.08 29.37 -24.51
C ASP A 284 8.97 30.42 -24.68
N LEU A 285 9.34 31.70 -24.55
CA LEU A 285 8.42 32.83 -24.71
C LEU A 285 7.98 33.04 -26.16
N LEU A 286 8.78 32.61 -27.15
CA LEU A 286 8.46 32.75 -28.58
C LEU A 286 7.59 31.60 -29.10
N TYR A 287 7.70 30.41 -28.51
CA TYR A 287 7.00 29.20 -28.95
C TYR A 287 6.31 28.52 -27.77
N PRO A 288 5.23 29.10 -27.22
CA PRO A 288 4.76 28.80 -25.86
C PRO A 288 4.17 27.40 -25.66
N ASN A 289 3.90 26.63 -26.73
CA ASN A 289 3.30 25.30 -26.63
C ASN A 289 3.82 24.35 -27.73
N PRO A 290 3.60 23.02 -27.59
CA PRO A 290 4.08 22.01 -28.53
C PRO A 290 3.71 22.24 -30.01
N ILE A 291 2.55 22.84 -30.29
CA ILE A 291 2.11 23.10 -31.67
C ILE A 291 3.02 24.14 -32.34
N HIS A 292 3.38 25.21 -31.62
CA HIS A 292 4.30 26.23 -32.16
C HIS A 292 5.73 25.69 -32.32
N LEU A 293 6.16 24.76 -31.45
CA LEU A 293 7.45 24.06 -31.61
C LEU A 293 7.47 23.17 -32.86
N ALA A 294 6.38 22.44 -33.11
CA ALA A 294 6.23 21.64 -34.33
C ALA A 294 6.22 22.54 -35.58
N GLU A 295 5.56 23.70 -35.52
CA GLU A 295 5.53 24.69 -36.60
C GLU A 295 6.93 25.22 -36.91
N GLN A 296 7.68 25.61 -35.89
CA GLN A 296 9.06 26.08 -36.03
C GLN A 296 9.98 25.01 -36.63
N ALA A 297 9.79 23.75 -36.23
CA ALA A 297 10.56 22.61 -36.75
C ALA A 297 10.10 22.14 -38.13
N GLY A 298 9.04 22.73 -38.70
CA GLY A 298 8.47 22.34 -40.00
C GLY A 298 7.74 20.99 -39.99
N GLN A 299 7.37 20.46 -38.82
CA GLN A 299 6.73 19.16 -38.64
C GLN A 299 5.22 19.23 -38.88
N ARG A 300 4.80 19.27 -40.15
CA ARG A 300 3.38 19.45 -40.54
C ARG A 300 2.44 18.36 -40.00
N LEU A 301 2.89 17.10 -39.98
CA LEU A 301 2.06 15.99 -39.48
C LEU A 301 1.91 16.01 -37.94
N GLN A 302 2.96 16.43 -37.22
CA GLN A 302 2.88 16.63 -35.77
C GLN A 302 1.86 17.74 -35.45
N MET A 303 1.88 18.84 -36.20
CA MET A 303 0.90 19.92 -36.05
C MET A 303 -0.53 19.42 -36.26
N GLU A 304 -0.79 18.71 -37.37
CA GLU A 304 -2.11 18.15 -37.67
C GLU A 304 -2.58 17.22 -36.54
N PHE A 305 -1.73 16.30 -36.09
CA PHE A 305 -2.07 15.35 -35.02
C PHE A 305 -2.36 16.03 -33.67
N LEU A 306 -1.55 17.02 -33.28
CA LEU A 306 -1.76 17.82 -32.07
C LEU A 306 -3.05 18.65 -32.17
N GLN A 307 -3.34 19.21 -33.35
CA GLN A 307 -4.54 20.02 -33.58
C GLN A 307 -5.82 19.18 -33.49
N GLN A 308 -5.78 17.93 -33.98
CA GLN A 308 -6.89 16.98 -33.80
C GLN A 308 -7.08 16.55 -32.34
N ASN A 309 -6.06 16.59 -31.49
CA ASN A 309 -6.11 16.19 -30.07
C ASN A 309 -6.15 17.36 -29.07
N ARG A 310 -6.16 18.61 -29.54
CA ARG A 310 -6.09 19.81 -28.69
C ARG A 310 -7.17 19.91 -27.60
N THR A 311 -8.35 19.39 -27.88
CA THR A 311 -9.53 19.40 -26.99
C THR A 311 -9.96 17.99 -26.58
N SER A 312 -9.09 17.00 -26.80
CA SER A 312 -9.42 15.62 -26.51
C SER A 312 -9.17 15.31 -25.03
N GLU A 313 -10.10 14.56 -24.43
CA GLU A 313 -9.95 14.06 -23.07
C GLU A 313 -8.94 12.90 -23.07
N ILE A 314 -8.08 12.88 -22.05
CA ILE A 314 -7.10 11.81 -21.86
C ILE A 314 -7.85 10.58 -21.31
N PRO A 315 -7.62 9.37 -21.84
CA PRO A 315 -8.31 8.18 -21.34
C PRO A 315 -7.90 7.85 -19.91
N GLY A 316 -8.87 7.75 -19.01
CA GLY A 316 -8.66 7.53 -17.58
C GLY A 316 -9.75 6.67 -16.95
N LEU A 317 -9.36 5.77 -16.05
CA LEU A 317 -10.29 5.03 -15.19
C LEU A 317 -11.00 6.03 -14.26
N VAL A 318 -12.33 6.06 -14.30
CA VAL A 318 -13.13 6.77 -13.30
C VAL A 318 -12.78 6.17 -11.94
N MET A 319 -12.06 6.93 -11.12
CA MET A 319 -11.73 6.59 -9.73
C MET A 319 -13.02 6.61 -8.91
N GLY A 320 -13.76 5.50 -8.94
CA GLY A 320 -15.08 5.36 -8.33
C GLY A 320 -15.37 3.98 -7.72
N ASP A 321 -14.45 3.02 -7.79
CA ASP A 321 -14.56 1.74 -7.09
C ASP A 321 -13.16 1.26 -6.64
N PRO A 322 -12.94 0.96 -5.34
CA PRO A 322 -11.67 0.44 -4.85
C PRO A 322 -11.58 -1.09 -5.08
N ILE A 323 -11.70 -1.51 -6.34
CA ILE A 323 -11.44 -2.90 -6.75
C ILE A 323 -10.49 -2.84 -7.95
N HIS A 324 -9.25 -3.25 -7.71
CA HIS A 324 -8.15 -3.44 -8.67
C HIS A 324 -7.56 -2.17 -9.30
N GLY A 325 -6.75 -1.46 -8.51
CA GLY A 325 -5.61 -0.71 -9.03
C GLY A 325 -4.50 -1.66 -9.54
N GLN A 326 -4.80 -2.47 -10.54
CA GLN A 326 -3.79 -3.08 -11.40
C GLN A 326 -3.58 -2.12 -12.55
N HIS A 327 -2.67 -1.15 -12.38
CA HIS A 327 -1.97 -0.64 -13.55
C HIS A 327 -1.30 -1.85 -14.19
N TYR A 328 -1.66 -2.18 -15.43
CA TYR A 328 -0.98 -3.21 -16.21
C TYR A 328 0.47 -2.74 -16.43
N VAL A 329 1.31 -3.02 -15.43
CA VAL A 329 2.76 -3.00 -15.54
C VAL A 329 3.08 -4.06 -16.57
N THR A 330 3.76 -3.69 -17.65
CA THR A 330 4.30 -4.60 -18.66
C THR A 330 4.99 -5.77 -17.95
N GLN A 331 4.35 -6.94 -17.92
CA GLN A 331 5.01 -8.15 -17.44
C GLN A 331 6.09 -8.50 -18.46
N GLN A 332 7.32 -8.69 -18.00
CA GLN A 332 8.40 -9.16 -18.84
C GLN A 332 8.01 -10.54 -19.38
N CYS A 333 8.06 -10.74 -20.71
CA CYS A 333 7.79 -12.03 -21.32
C CYS A 333 8.94 -13.00 -20.95
N VAL A 334 8.77 -13.73 -19.85
CA VAL A 334 9.69 -14.79 -19.42
C VAL A 334 9.09 -16.12 -19.83
N THR A 335 9.81 -16.85 -20.66
CA THR A 335 9.48 -18.23 -21.01
C THR A 335 10.52 -19.17 -20.39
N HIS A 336 10.05 -20.16 -19.63
CA HIS A 336 10.91 -21.17 -19.01
C HIS A 336 10.16 -22.52 -19.03
N ASN A 337 10.82 -23.59 -19.43
CA ASN A 337 10.22 -24.91 -19.50
C ASN A 337 11.20 -26.01 -19.09
N GLY A 338 10.68 -27.10 -18.53
CA GLY A 338 11.50 -28.20 -18.06
C GLY A 338 10.74 -29.18 -17.17
N TYR A 339 11.38 -30.29 -16.83
CA TYR A 339 10.84 -31.25 -15.88
C TYR A 339 11.16 -30.82 -14.46
N ILE A 340 10.14 -30.75 -13.61
CA ILE A 340 10.30 -30.59 -12.16
C ILE A 340 9.40 -31.58 -11.41
N TYR A 341 9.81 -31.91 -10.20
CA TYR A 341 9.07 -32.81 -9.33
C TYR A 341 8.10 -32.02 -8.47
N LYS A 342 6.89 -32.54 -8.30
CA LYS A 342 5.80 -31.84 -7.61
C LYS A 342 4.97 -32.80 -6.77
N THR A 343 4.55 -32.36 -5.59
CA THR A 343 3.54 -33.06 -4.78
C THR A 343 2.11 -32.60 -5.13
N SER A 344 1.10 -33.31 -4.60
CA SER A 344 -0.28 -32.78 -4.59
C SER A 344 -0.34 -31.41 -3.91
N SER A 345 -1.16 -30.48 -4.44
CA SER A 345 -1.35 -29.16 -3.83
C SER A 345 -2.07 -29.31 -2.49
N MET A 346 -1.67 -28.53 -1.49
CA MET A 346 -2.18 -28.63 -0.12
C MET A 346 -2.91 -27.36 0.30
N SER A 347 -3.96 -27.50 1.13
CA SER A 347 -4.69 -26.38 1.75
C SER A 347 -4.20 -26.05 3.16
N ARG A 348 -3.14 -26.72 3.61
CA ARG A 348 -2.48 -26.56 4.92
C ARG A 348 -0.97 -26.56 4.73
N LEU A 349 -0.26 -26.02 5.72
CA LEU A 349 1.20 -26.01 5.75
C LEU A 349 1.78 -27.43 5.76
N VAL A 350 2.93 -27.59 5.12
CA VAL A 350 3.71 -28.84 5.17
C VAL A 350 4.46 -28.88 6.50
N THR A 351 3.97 -29.69 7.44
CA THR A 351 4.66 -29.92 8.72
C THR A 351 5.52 -31.18 8.71
N ASP A 352 5.23 -32.09 7.78
CA ASP A 352 5.80 -33.43 7.76
C ASP A 352 6.76 -33.59 6.58
N ARG A 353 7.84 -34.36 6.79
CA ARG A 353 8.82 -34.65 5.73
C ARG A 353 8.17 -35.48 4.62
N LYS A 354 8.24 -34.97 3.38
CA LYS A 354 7.76 -35.66 2.17
C LYS A 354 8.83 -36.54 1.56
N GLY A 355 8.57 -37.84 1.45
CA GLY A 355 9.47 -38.81 0.82
C GLY A 355 9.59 -38.61 -0.69
N LYS A 356 10.64 -39.12 -1.34
CA LYS A 356 10.82 -38.97 -2.81
C LYS A 356 9.67 -39.63 -3.59
N GLU A 357 9.09 -40.71 -3.07
CA GLU A 357 7.93 -41.38 -3.66
C GLU A 357 6.66 -40.54 -3.74
N GLU A 358 6.52 -39.50 -2.91
CA GLU A 358 5.36 -38.59 -2.94
C GLU A 358 5.47 -37.51 -4.03
N PHE A 359 6.63 -37.40 -4.69
CA PHE A 359 6.87 -36.44 -5.74
C PHE A 359 6.62 -37.06 -7.13
N SER A 360 5.73 -36.44 -7.89
CA SER A 360 5.48 -36.80 -9.28
C SER A 360 6.26 -35.90 -10.22
N ARG A 361 6.98 -36.50 -11.17
CA ARG A 361 7.64 -35.75 -12.26
C ARG A 361 6.59 -35.14 -13.19
N ARG A 362 6.70 -33.85 -13.48
CA ARG A 362 5.77 -33.11 -14.36
C ARG A 362 6.56 -32.20 -15.30
N TRP A 363 6.05 -32.06 -16.52
CA TRP A 363 6.52 -31.07 -17.48
C TRP A 363 5.89 -29.72 -17.16
N CYS A 364 6.70 -28.75 -16.77
CA CYS A 364 6.24 -27.42 -16.40
C CYS A 364 6.63 -26.41 -17.47
N VAL A 365 5.72 -25.49 -17.79
CA VAL A 365 5.93 -24.39 -18.73
C VAL A 365 5.43 -23.11 -18.10
N LEU A 366 6.36 -22.18 -17.88
CA LEU A 366 6.11 -20.79 -17.54
C LEU A 366 6.02 -20.01 -18.85
N ASN A 367 4.84 -19.48 -19.17
CA ASN A 367 4.60 -18.65 -20.34
C ASN A 367 3.54 -17.59 -20.02
N ASP A 368 3.77 -16.35 -20.47
CA ASP A 368 2.81 -15.24 -20.38
C ASP A 368 2.16 -15.06 -18.99
N GLY A 369 2.97 -15.10 -17.93
CA GLY A 369 2.46 -14.93 -16.56
C GLY A 369 1.64 -16.12 -16.03
N VAL A 370 1.73 -17.30 -16.65
CA VAL A 370 1.09 -18.54 -16.19
C VAL A 370 2.10 -19.68 -16.10
N LEU A 371 2.15 -20.36 -14.95
CA LEU A 371 2.91 -21.60 -14.77
C LEU A 371 1.95 -22.79 -14.93
N SER A 372 2.05 -23.46 -16.07
CA SER A 372 1.30 -24.67 -16.38
C SER A 372 2.12 -25.93 -16.09
N TYR A 373 1.48 -27.01 -15.65
CA TYR A 373 2.13 -28.30 -15.45
C TYR A 373 1.32 -29.45 -16.05
N SER A 374 2.01 -30.35 -16.74
CA SER A 374 1.44 -31.48 -17.47
C SER A 374 2.16 -32.78 -17.12
N GLU A 375 1.51 -33.92 -17.36
CA GLU A 375 2.17 -35.23 -17.22
C GLU A 375 3.37 -35.35 -18.17
N ASN A 376 3.19 -34.99 -19.44
CA ASN A 376 4.22 -35.08 -20.48
C ASN A 376 4.18 -33.87 -21.43
N VAL A 377 5.23 -33.71 -22.24
CA VAL A 377 5.35 -32.65 -23.27
C VAL A 377 4.23 -32.73 -24.33
N HIS A 378 3.68 -33.93 -24.57
CA HIS A 378 2.67 -34.20 -25.59
C HIS A 378 1.22 -34.10 -25.09
N SER A 379 1.01 -33.71 -23.84
CA SER A 379 -0.34 -33.53 -23.29
C SER A 379 -1.01 -32.32 -23.94
N SER A 380 -2.18 -32.52 -24.56
CA SER A 380 -2.94 -31.46 -25.25
C SER A 380 -3.56 -30.43 -24.30
N SER A 381 -3.68 -30.75 -23.02
CA SER A 381 -4.21 -29.87 -21.98
C SER A 381 -3.38 -30.03 -20.69
N PRO A 382 -3.04 -28.95 -19.99
CA PRO A 382 -2.29 -29.03 -18.73
C PRO A 382 -3.13 -29.66 -17.61
N ASN A 383 -2.48 -30.41 -16.72
CA ASN A 383 -3.12 -30.98 -15.52
C ASN A 383 -3.49 -29.89 -14.50
N GLY A 384 -2.83 -28.73 -14.56
CA GLY A 384 -3.21 -27.55 -13.81
C GLY A 384 -2.33 -26.35 -14.16
N GLU A 385 -2.82 -25.18 -13.77
CA GLU A 385 -2.20 -23.88 -14.04
C GLU A 385 -2.15 -23.06 -12.75
N ILE A 386 -1.11 -22.24 -12.61
CA ILE A 386 -0.93 -21.29 -11.52
C ILE A 386 -0.66 -19.93 -12.17
N LYS A 387 -1.59 -18.99 -12.01
CA LYS A 387 -1.39 -17.62 -12.52
C LYS A 387 -0.43 -16.87 -11.62
N MET A 388 0.52 -16.12 -12.20
CA MET A 388 1.48 -15.34 -11.42
C MET A 388 0.77 -14.30 -10.53
N SER A 389 -0.37 -13.75 -10.98
CA SER A 389 -1.21 -12.84 -10.18
C SER A 389 -1.77 -13.47 -8.90
N GLU A 390 -1.85 -14.80 -8.82
CA GLU A 390 -2.35 -15.53 -7.65
C GLU A 390 -1.23 -15.90 -6.66
N ILE A 391 0.03 -15.83 -7.08
CA ILE A 391 1.17 -16.16 -6.22
C ILE A 391 1.42 -15.00 -5.25
N ALA A 392 1.30 -15.30 -3.96
CA ALA A 392 1.56 -14.34 -2.89
C ALA A 392 3.00 -14.41 -2.37
N CYS A 393 3.61 -15.59 -2.41
CA CYS A 393 4.95 -15.84 -1.86
C CYS A 393 5.63 -17.03 -2.53
N VAL A 394 6.94 -16.93 -2.73
CA VAL A 394 7.84 -18.01 -3.12
C VAL A 394 8.88 -18.19 -2.01
N ALA A 395 9.11 -19.43 -1.56
CA ALA A 395 10.05 -19.74 -0.49
C ALA A 395 11.00 -20.87 -0.90
N VAL A 396 12.29 -20.68 -0.67
CA VAL A 396 13.32 -21.70 -0.82
C VAL A 396 13.41 -22.47 0.49
N ILE A 397 13.33 -23.79 0.42
CA ILE A 397 13.32 -24.65 1.61
C ILE A 397 14.74 -25.15 1.86
N PRO A 398 15.25 -25.12 3.11
CA PRO A 398 16.57 -25.63 3.43
C PRO A 398 16.75 -27.11 3.02
N PRO A 399 17.97 -27.54 2.69
CA PRO A 399 18.28 -28.93 2.39
C PRO A 399 17.89 -29.86 3.56
N ASP A 400 17.74 -31.15 3.29
CA ASP A 400 17.32 -32.20 4.24
C ASP A 400 15.88 -32.09 4.79
N THR A 401 15.14 -31.02 4.49
CA THR A 401 13.74 -30.84 4.95
C THR A 401 12.79 -31.86 4.31
N HIS A 402 13.03 -32.22 3.05
CA HIS A 402 12.22 -33.15 2.26
C HIS A 402 13.09 -34.25 1.65
N GLY A 403 12.48 -35.13 0.85
CA GLY A 403 13.19 -36.23 0.18
C GLY A 403 14.21 -35.75 -0.86
N TYR A 404 14.05 -34.52 -1.38
CA TYR A 404 15.01 -33.85 -2.27
C TYR A 404 15.71 -32.70 -1.53
N ASP A 405 16.97 -32.46 -1.86
CA ASP A 405 17.77 -31.39 -1.24
C ASP A 405 17.46 -30.01 -1.81
N CYS A 406 16.96 -29.95 -3.05
CA CYS A 406 16.65 -28.73 -3.77
C CYS A 406 15.13 -28.57 -3.91
N THR A 407 14.48 -28.06 -2.86
CA THR A 407 13.01 -27.88 -2.81
C THR A 407 12.60 -26.42 -2.59
N PHE A 408 11.44 -26.05 -3.16
CA PHE A 408 10.86 -24.72 -3.02
C PHE A 408 9.33 -24.79 -2.99
N GLU A 409 8.73 -23.81 -2.31
CA GLU A 409 7.29 -23.70 -2.12
C GLU A 409 6.75 -22.46 -2.82
N ILE A 410 5.61 -22.62 -3.50
CA ILE A 410 4.82 -21.53 -4.06
C ILE A 410 3.51 -21.46 -3.28
N TYR A 411 3.22 -20.28 -2.74
CA TYR A 411 2.00 -20.01 -1.98
C TYR A 411 1.07 -19.13 -2.80
N THR A 412 -0.15 -19.59 -2.97
CA THR A 412 -1.29 -18.76 -3.39
C THR A 412 -2.12 -18.36 -2.18
N SER A 413 -3.24 -17.64 -2.38
CA SER A 413 -4.18 -17.31 -1.31
C SER A 413 -4.76 -18.54 -0.61
N GLU A 414 -4.96 -19.64 -1.34
CA GLU A 414 -5.68 -20.83 -0.86
C GLU A 414 -4.87 -22.13 -0.87
N ARG A 415 -3.80 -22.20 -1.65
CA ARG A 415 -3.04 -23.44 -1.86
C ARG A 415 -1.54 -23.24 -1.73
N LEU A 416 -0.89 -24.29 -1.27
CA LEU A 416 0.56 -24.45 -1.25
C LEU A 416 0.95 -25.51 -2.28
N TYR A 417 1.99 -25.20 -3.06
CA TYR A 417 2.58 -26.08 -4.03
C TYR A 417 4.05 -26.31 -3.67
N LEU A 418 4.41 -27.56 -3.40
CA LEU A 418 5.78 -27.97 -3.13
C LEU A 418 6.41 -28.58 -4.38
N PHE A 419 7.54 -28.00 -4.78
CA PHE A 419 8.33 -28.40 -5.94
C PHE A 419 9.73 -28.84 -5.52
N ALA A 420 10.33 -29.70 -6.32
CA ALA A 420 11.69 -30.18 -6.18
C ALA A 420 12.38 -30.31 -7.54
N THR A 421 13.70 -30.21 -7.53
CA THR A 421 14.58 -30.33 -8.72
C THR A 421 15.75 -31.25 -8.40
N ASP A 422 16.45 -31.73 -9.43
CA ASP A 422 17.59 -32.62 -9.24
C ASP A 422 18.87 -31.85 -8.85
N THR A 423 18.98 -30.58 -9.24
CA THR A 423 20.15 -29.74 -8.94
C THR A 423 19.77 -28.36 -8.37
N ALA A 424 20.69 -27.78 -7.59
CA ALA A 424 20.49 -26.46 -6.99
C ALA A 424 20.44 -25.33 -8.04
N ASP A 425 21.14 -25.51 -9.17
CA ASP A 425 21.13 -24.53 -10.26
C ASP A 425 19.78 -24.53 -11.00
N GLU A 426 19.19 -25.71 -11.26
CA GLU A 426 17.83 -25.82 -11.79
C GLU A 426 16.80 -25.17 -10.86
N ALA A 427 16.86 -25.43 -9.55
CA ALA A 427 15.99 -24.75 -8.58
C ALA A 427 16.13 -23.24 -8.69
N ARG A 428 17.37 -22.73 -8.72
CA ARG A 428 17.67 -21.30 -8.78
C ARG A 428 17.11 -20.68 -10.06
N ASP A 429 17.24 -21.33 -11.20
CA ASP A 429 16.74 -20.83 -12.49
C ASP A 429 15.21 -20.79 -12.53
N TRP A 430 14.54 -21.81 -12.00
CA TRP A 430 13.08 -21.82 -11.84
C TRP A 430 12.60 -20.72 -10.91
N ILE A 431 13.20 -20.61 -9.72
CA ILE A 431 12.84 -19.59 -8.71
C ILE A 431 13.06 -18.19 -9.28
N LYS A 432 14.19 -17.92 -9.95
CA LYS A 432 14.48 -16.64 -10.59
C LYS A 432 13.47 -16.33 -11.70
N SER A 433 13.16 -17.30 -12.56
CA SER A 433 12.21 -17.10 -13.66
C SER A 433 10.81 -16.79 -13.15
N ILE A 434 10.34 -17.51 -12.13
CA ILE A 434 9.05 -17.27 -11.49
C ILE A 434 9.05 -15.89 -10.80
N THR A 435 10.10 -15.58 -10.03
CA THR A 435 10.18 -14.31 -9.29
C THR A 435 10.26 -13.10 -10.24
N LYS A 436 10.93 -13.25 -11.39
CA LYS A 436 11.00 -12.23 -12.45
C LYS A 436 9.64 -11.92 -13.07
N CYS A 437 8.73 -12.90 -13.13
CA CYS A 437 7.34 -12.66 -13.54
C CYS A 437 6.49 -11.98 -12.45
N LEU A 438 6.88 -12.10 -11.18
CA LEU A 438 6.15 -11.57 -10.02
C LEU A 438 6.52 -10.12 -9.72
N LEU A 439 7.81 -9.79 -9.83
CA LEU A 439 8.33 -8.49 -9.46
C LEU A 439 8.03 -7.44 -10.53
N PRO A 440 7.73 -6.19 -10.14
CA PRO A 440 7.69 -5.07 -11.08
C PRO A 440 9.11 -4.84 -11.65
N PRO A 441 9.27 -4.34 -12.89
CA PRO A 441 10.57 -4.15 -13.54
C PRO A 441 11.56 -3.29 -12.73
N LYS A 442 11.03 -2.35 -11.93
CA LYS A 442 11.81 -1.49 -11.04
C LYS A 442 12.41 -2.23 -9.83
N ALA A 443 11.88 -3.41 -9.49
CA ALA A 443 12.33 -4.25 -8.39
C ALA A 443 13.24 -5.41 -8.87
N ASP A 444 13.71 -5.39 -10.12
CA ASP A 444 14.63 -6.40 -10.67
C ASP A 444 15.91 -6.55 -9.83
N GLU A 445 16.32 -5.50 -9.09
CA GLU A 445 17.43 -5.57 -8.13
C GLU A 445 17.24 -6.72 -7.12
N LEU A 446 16.00 -7.03 -6.72
CA LEU A 446 15.72 -8.10 -5.76
C LEU A 446 16.08 -9.49 -6.28
N LEU A 447 16.15 -9.69 -7.61
CA LEU A 447 16.54 -10.96 -8.24
C LEU A 447 18.04 -11.26 -8.14
N THR A 448 18.85 -10.24 -7.83
CA THR A 448 20.31 -10.39 -7.67
C THR A 448 20.67 -11.05 -6.35
N TYR A 449 19.80 -10.97 -5.35
CA TYR A 449 20.04 -11.53 -4.03
C TYR A 449 19.66 -13.01 -3.94
N ASP A 450 20.44 -13.77 -3.17
CA ASP A 450 20.12 -15.16 -2.84
C ASP A 450 19.10 -15.20 -1.69
N PHE A 451 17.83 -15.09 -2.06
CA PHE A 451 16.73 -14.97 -1.11
C PHE A 451 16.22 -16.35 -0.65
N GLY A 452 15.95 -16.46 0.65
CA GLY A 452 15.24 -17.60 1.19
C GLY A 452 13.72 -17.48 0.99
N ARG A 453 13.20 -16.25 0.87
CA ARG A 453 11.76 -16.01 0.72
C ARG A 453 11.49 -14.65 0.09
N VAL A 454 10.54 -14.61 -0.86
CA VAL A 454 10.08 -13.37 -1.53
C VAL A 454 8.56 -13.38 -1.66
N GLY A 455 7.92 -12.24 -1.46
CA GLY A 455 6.46 -12.16 -1.52
C GLY A 455 5.88 -10.78 -1.22
N ARG A 456 4.57 -10.64 -1.44
CA ARG A 456 3.85 -9.38 -1.25
C ARG A 456 3.22 -9.35 0.15
N LEU A 457 3.59 -8.36 0.96
CA LEU A 457 3.08 -8.19 2.33
C LEU A 457 2.46 -6.80 2.51
N GLN A 458 1.44 -6.75 3.35
CA GLN A 458 0.84 -5.49 3.80
C GLN A 458 1.68 -4.92 4.96
N TYR A 459 1.93 -3.61 4.93
CA TYR A 459 2.73 -2.95 5.94
C TYR A 459 2.27 -1.52 6.25
N LYS A 460 2.67 -1.01 7.42
CA LYS A 460 2.53 0.40 7.83
C LYS A 460 3.89 0.91 8.27
N VAL A 461 4.32 2.07 7.79
CA VAL A 461 5.65 2.64 8.08
C VAL A 461 5.52 4.11 8.47
N GLY A 462 6.29 4.53 9.48
CA GLY A 462 6.52 5.95 9.78
C GLY A 462 5.40 6.67 10.54
N ARG A 463 5.27 7.98 10.31
CA ARG A 463 4.33 8.90 11.00
C ARG A 463 2.88 8.82 10.49
N ILE A 464 2.58 7.87 9.61
CA ILE A 464 1.26 7.65 9.02
C ILE A 464 0.89 6.19 9.31
N LEU A 465 0.53 5.92 10.57
CA LEU A 465 0.17 4.57 11.04
C LEU A 465 -1.23 4.12 10.60
N GLU A 466 -1.93 4.95 9.83
CA GLU A 466 -3.34 4.74 9.48
C GLU A 466 -3.51 4.08 8.11
N GLN A 467 -2.57 4.29 7.18
CA GLN A 467 -2.65 3.76 5.82
C GLN A 467 -1.93 2.41 5.72
N VAL A 468 -2.67 1.38 5.30
CA VAL A 468 -2.12 0.07 4.96
C VAL A 468 -1.57 0.13 3.55
N MET A 469 -0.27 -0.06 3.41
CA MET A 469 0.42 -0.11 2.13
C MET A 469 0.71 -1.56 1.76
N LEU A 470 0.93 -1.81 0.47
CA LEU A 470 1.30 -3.11 -0.06
C LEU A 470 2.70 -2.99 -0.67
N GLY A 471 3.59 -3.92 -0.32
CA GLY A 471 4.98 -3.88 -0.75
C GLY A 471 5.57 -5.26 -0.97
N TRP A 472 6.69 -5.29 -1.67
CA TRP A 472 7.45 -6.51 -1.92
C TRP A 472 8.53 -6.68 -0.88
N PHE A 473 8.55 -7.85 -0.25
CA PHE A 473 9.53 -8.20 0.77
C PHE A 473 10.36 -9.37 0.29
N CYS A 474 11.66 -9.27 0.53
CA CYS A 474 12.64 -10.28 0.16
C CYS A 474 13.58 -10.51 1.36
N LEU A 475 13.60 -11.73 1.89
CA LEU A 475 14.43 -12.12 3.01
C LEU A 475 15.68 -12.84 2.51
N CYS A 476 16.84 -12.22 2.72
CA CYS A 476 18.14 -12.79 2.36
C CYS A 476 19.00 -12.87 3.63
N LYS A 477 19.22 -14.09 4.12
CA LYS A 477 19.93 -14.34 5.39
C LYS A 477 19.33 -13.54 6.56
N THR A 478 19.97 -12.43 6.93
CA THR A 478 19.58 -11.57 8.07
C THR A 478 19.01 -10.22 7.65
N ASN A 479 19.00 -9.93 6.34
CA ASN A 479 18.50 -8.67 5.79
C ASN A 479 17.12 -8.91 5.16
N LEU A 480 16.17 -8.09 5.57
CA LEU A 480 14.84 -8.00 4.98
C LEU A 480 14.80 -6.77 4.07
N TYR A 481 14.80 -7.01 2.77
CA TYR A 481 14.67 -5.99 1.75
C TYR A 481 13.19 -5.69 1.54
N MET A 482 12.84 -4.41 1.55
CA MET A 482 11.49 -3.89 1.38
C MET A 482 11.49 -2.95 0.17
N TYR A 483 10.80 -3.36 -0.89
CA TYR A 483 10.52 -2.51 -2.03
C TYR A 483 9.11 -1.95 -1.90
N ARG A 484 9.01 -0.62 -1.92
CA ARG A 484 7.75 0.10 -1.78
C ARG A 484 7.25 0.55 -3.14
N GLU A 485 5.96 0.39 -3.41
CA GLU A 485 5.39 0.80 -4.71
C GLU A 485 5.42 2.32 -4.93
N ASP A 486 5.55 3.11 -3.85
CA ASP A 486 5.60 4.58 -3.86
C ASP A 486 7.02 5.17 -3.93
N SER A 487 8.08 4.36 -3.85
CA SER A 487 9.46 4.83 -3.83
C SER A 487 10.36 4.00 -4.73
N ASP A 488 11.21 4.66 -5.52
CA ASP A 488 12.18 3.99 -6.40
C ASP A 488 13.41 3.42 -5.65
N THR A 489 13.34 3.28 -4.32
CA THR A 489 14.46 2.80 -3.47
C THR A 489 14.11 1.56 -2.69
N VAL A 490 14.98 0.55 -2.74
CA VAL A 490 14.89 -0.64 -1.86
C VAL A 490 15.38 -0.27 -0.46
N GLU A 491 14.51 -0.35 0.53
CA GLU A 491 14.88 -0.20 1.93
C GLU A 491 15.41 -1.52 2.51
N VAL A 492 16.47 -1.46 3.31
CA VAL A 492 17.07 -2.66 3.93
C VAL A 492 16.91 -2.62 5.44
N ILE A 493 16.21 -3.63 5.97
CA ILE A 493 16.02 -3.82 7.41
C ILE A 493 16.93 -4.97 7.85
N ASN A 494 17.94 -4.66 8.68
CA ASN A 494 18.80 -5.69 9.24
C ASN A 494 18.15 -6.27 10.50
N LEU A 495 17.71 -7.53 10.43
CA LEU A 495 16.93 -8.19 11.47
C LEU A 495 17.74 -8.46 12.75
N LYS A 496 19.08 -8.51 12.66
CA LYS A 496 19.95 -8.65 13.84
C LYS A 496 20.15 -7.33 14.57
N LYS A 497 20.00 -6.18 13.88
CA LYS A 497 20.11 -4.82 14.43
C LYS A 497 18.78 -4.22 14.91
N LEU A 498 17.72 -5.02 14.98
CA LEU A 498 16.43 -4.57 15.51
C LEU A 498 16.56 -4.24 17.00
N SER A 499 16.00 -3.12 17.44
CA SER A 499 15.86 -2.82 18.86
C SER A 499 14.68 -3.58 19.48
N GLU A 500 13.60 -3.79 18.71
CA GLU A 500 12.45 -4.57 19.12
C GLU A 500 11.90 -5.41 17.94
N LEU A 501 11.48 -6.63 18.26
CA LEU A 501 10.68 -7.50 17.40
C LEU A 501 9.52 -8.03 18.26
N SER A 502 8.31 -7.57 18.01
CA SER A 502 7.12 -8.01 18.75
C SER A 502 5.97 -8.39 17.82
N ILE A 503 5.09 -9.27 18.30
CA ILE A 503 3.92 -9.73 17.56
C ILE A 503 2.69 -9.53 18.45
N LYS A 504 1.71 -8.76 17.96
CA LYS A 504 0.47 -8.44 18.67
C LYS A 504 -0.71 -8.53 17.70
N ASP A 505 -1.77 -9.24 18.07
CA ASP A 505 -3.08 -9.23 17.39
C ASP A 505 -3.05 -9.24 15.85
N LYS A 506 -2.11 -10.01 15.25
CA LYS A 506 -1.86 -10.16 13.80
C LYS A 506 -0.97 -9.09 13.15
N GLU A 507 -0.24 -8.30 13.92
CA GLU A 507 0.78 -7.38 13.41
C GLU A 507 2.15 -7.75 13.98
N MET A 508 3.17 -7.76 13.12
CA MET A 508 4.56 -7.91 13.50
C MET A 508 5.25 -6.55 13.44
N ILE A 509 5.84 -6.15 14.56
CA ILE A 509 6.43 -4.83 14.77
C ILE A 509 7.94 -4.98 14.71
N LEU A 510 8.56 -4.27 13.76
CA LEU A 510 10.01 -4.19 13.58
C LEU A 510 10.47 -2.78 13.92
N VAL A 511 11.35 -2.65 14.91
CA VAL A 511 11.91 -1.35 15.30
C VAL A 511 13.41 -1.33 14.99
N GLN A 512 13.85 -0.38 14.15
CA GLN A 512 15.26 -0.18 13.82
C GLN A 512 15.60 1.32 13.75
N LYS A 513 16.59 1.77 14.53
CA LYS A 513 17.06 3.18 14.56
C LYS A 513 15.91 4.20 14.75
N GLY A 514 14.91 3.88 15.57
CA GLY A 514 13.74 4.73 15.81
C GLY A 514 12.69 4.73 14.69
N ARG A 515 12.89 3.94 13.62
CA ARG A 515 11.85 3.64 12.61
C ARG A 515 11.06 2.42 13.03
N ILE A 516 9.75 2.47 12.83
CA ILE A 516 8.83 1.39 13.15
C ILE A 516 8.16 0.94 11.85
N VAL A 517 8.22 -0.36 11.59
CA VAL A 517 7.56 -1.02 10.47
C VAL A 517 6.61 -2.05 11.05
N PHE A 518 5.33 -1.91 10.75
CA PHE A 518 4.30 -2.90 11.08
C PHE A 518 4.07 -3.76 9.84
N ILE A 519 4.21 -5.07 9.96
CA ILE A 519 3.84 -6.03 8.92
C ILE A 519 2.52 -6.68 9.35
N ILE A 520 1.48 -6.54 8.54
CA ILE A 520 0.13 -7.04 8.84
C ILE A 520 0.03 -8.48 8.37
N MET A 521 -0.31 -9.37 9.31
CA MET A 521 -0.42 -10.81 9.13
C MET A 521 -1.89 -11.24 9.10
N GLU A 522 -2.57 -11.03 7.98
CA GLU A 522 -3.92 -11.59 7.78
C GLU A 522 -3.91 -13.13 7.83
N LYS A 523 -5.06 -13.80 8.02
CA LYS A 523 -5.14 -15.28 8.06
C LYS A 523 -4.89 -15.90 6.66
N LYS A 524 -3.65 -15.88 6.16
CA LYS A 524 -3.23 -16.48 4.89
C LYS A 524 -2.11 -17.51 5.11
N LEU A 525 -2.08 -18.55 4.27
CA LEU A 525 -1.20 -19.72 4.41
C LEU A 525 0.30 -19.40 4.47
N TYR A 526 0.73 -18.30 3.86
CA TYR A 526 2.16 -17.94 3.76
C TYR A 526 2.71 -17.20 4.99
N PHE A 527 1.87 -16.60 5.85
CA PHE A 527 2.33 -15.76 6.97
C PHE A 527 3.07 -16.50 8.08
N PRO A 528 2.64 -17.71 8.53
CA PRO A 528 3.40 -18.45 9.54
C PRO A 528 4.83 -18.75 9.10
N GLY A 529 5.03 -18.97 7.79
CA GLY A 529 6.35 -19.12 7.20
C GLY A 529 7.18 -17.83 7.27
N TRP A 530 6.58 -16.67 7.00
CA TRP A 530 7.23 -15.36 7.17
C TRP A 530 7.59 -15.06 8.63
N GLU A 531 6.67 -15.32 9.55
CA GLU A 531 6.87 -15.15 10.98
C GLU A 531 8.06 -15.99 11.47
N SER A 532 8.08 -17.28 11.12
CA SER A 532 9.16 -18.20 11.48
C SER A 532 10.49 -17.77 10.87
N ALA A 533 10.51 -17.39 9.59
CA ALA A 533 11.71 -16.99 8.89
C ALA A 533 12.31 -15.69 9.46
N ILE A 534 11.48 -14.67 9.73
CA ILE A 534 11.94 -13.39 10.30
C ILE A 534 12.40 -13.57 11.75
N LYS A 535 11.67 -14.35 12.57
CA LYS A 535 12.13 -14.69 13.92
C LYS A 535 13.48 -15.37 13.90
N THR A 536 13.66 -16.36 13.04
CA THR A 536 14.90 -17.14 12.91
C THR A 536 16.06 -16.25 12.43
N ALA A 537 15.84 -15.45 11.38
CA ALA A 537 16.84 -14.52 10.86
C ALA A 537 17.25 -13.42 11.86
N SER A 538 16.34 -13.05 12.77
CA SER A 538 16.63 -12.08 13.84
C SER A 538 17.43 -12.67 15.00
N ARG A 539 17.34 -13.99 15.24
CA ARG A 539 17.99 -14.67 16.36
C ARG A 539 19.49 -14.82 16.13
N THR A 540 20.21 -15.08 17.22
CA THR A 540 21.58 -15.56 17.14
C THR A 540 21.59 -16.92 16.44
N SER A 541 22.40 -17.04 15.39
CA SER A 541 22.38 -18.20 14.48
C SER A 541 23.73 -18.91 14.33
N GLY A 542 24.75 -18.49 15.08
CA GLY A 542 26.09 -19.05 15.01
C GLY A 542 27.00 -18.48 16.10
N ASP A 543 28.28 -18.86 16.04
CA ASP A 543 29.27 -18.61 17.09
C ASP A 543 30.17 -17.41 16.81
N THR A 544 30.01 -16.73 15.66
CA THR A 544 30.76 -15.51 15.35
C THR A 544 30.10 -14.27 15.96
N LEU A 545 30.86 -13.17 16.13
CA LEU A 545 30.32 -11.91 16.66
C LEU A 545 29.27 -11.28 15.73
N SER A 546 29.47 -11.34 14.42
CA SER A 546 28.52 -10.85 13.41
C SER A 546 27.20 -11.61 13.40
N GLU A 547 27.18 -12.84 13.93
CA GLU A 547 25.99 -13.68 13.99
C GLU A 547 25.14 -13.46 15.24
N GLN A 548 25.58 -12.62 16.18
CA GLN A 548 24.82 -12.28 17.38
C GLN A 548 23.76 -11.22 17.10
N GLN A 549 22.80 -11.06 18.01
CA GLN A 549 21.91 -9.88 18.00
C GLN A 549 22.74 -8.62 18.32
N LEU A 550 22.68 -7.61 17.43
CA LEU A 550 23.53 -6.42 17.48
C LEU A 550 22.72 -5.18 17.86
N THR A 551 23.36 -4.26 18.57
CA THR A 551 22.84 -2.90 18.75
C THR A 551 23.01 -2.07 17.46
N HIS A 552 22.46 -0.86 17.44
CA HIS A 552 22.65 0.08 16.33
C HIS A 552 24.13 0.48 16.11
N SER A 553 24.97 0.32 17.14
CA SER A 553 26.41 0.60 17.11
C SER A 553 27.26 -0.63 16.79
N ASP A 554 26.65 -1.70 16.26
CA ASP A 554 27.34 -2.93 15.86
C ASP A 554 28.02 -3.68 17.01
N VAL A 555 27.51 -3.52 18.24
CA VAL A 555 27.95 -4.26 19.43
C VAL A 555 26.90 -5.33 19.78
N PRO A 556 27.29 -6.59 20.06
CA PRO A 556 26.33 -7.61 20.50
C PRO A 556 25.56 -7.19 21.76
N PHE A 557 24.25 -7.44 21.79
CA PHE A 557 23.38 -7.11 22.93
C PHE A 557 23.83 -7.81 24.22
N ILE A 558 24.40 -9.01 24.12
CA ILE A 558 24.99 -9.74 25.26
C ILE A 558 26.09 -8.89 25.91
N VAL A 559 27.04 -8.39 25.11
CA VAL A 559 28.13 -7.54 25.57
C VAL A 559 27.58 -6.23 26.12
N TYR A 560 26.74 -5.54 25.35
CA TYR A 560 26.15 -4.25 25.75
C TYR A 560 25.43 -4.32 27.11
N LYS A 561 24.57 -5.33 27.32
CA LYS A 561 23.83 -5.50 28.57
C LYS A 561 24.73 -5.86 29.75
N CYS A 562 25.69 -6.76 29.55
CA CYS A 562 26.64 -7.13 30.60
C CYS A 562 27.50 -5.93 31.02
N LEU A 563 28.08 -5.19 30.07
CA LEU A 563 28.89 -4.01 30.35
C LEU A 563 28.08 -2.94 31.09
N GLY A 564 26.86 -2.65 30.62
CA GLY A 564 25.96 -1.69 31.27
C GLY A 564 25.64 -2.06 32.72
N HIS A 565 25.25 -3.31 32.98
CA HIS A 565 24.95 -3.79 34.33
C HIS A 565 26.15 -3.71 35.27
N ILE A 566 27.35 -4.03 34.79
CA ILE A 566 28.59 -3.95 35.57
C ILE A 566 28.98 -2.48 35.81
N SER A 567 28.83 -1.60 34.83
CA SER A 567 29.05 -0.14 35.00
C SER A 567 28.10 0.49 36.02
N LEU A 568 26.88 -0.06 36.16
CA LEU A 568 25.87 0.46 37.09
C LEU A 568 26.02 -0.05 38.52
N HIS A 569 26.40 -1.33 38.66
CA HIS A 569 26.28 -2.04 39.94
C HIS A 569 27.59 -2.68 40.40
N GLY A 570 28.57 -2.84 39.50
CA GLY A 570 29.83 -3.54 39.75
C GLY A 570 31.03 -2.64 40.00
N VAL A 571 30.91 -1.32 39.81
CA VAL A 571 32.06 -0.39 39.90
C VAL A 571 32.64 -0.27 41.30
N ASP A 572 31.81 -0.43 42.34
CA ASP A 572 32.27 -0.48 43.74
C ASP A 572 32.52 -1.93 44.24
N SER A 573 32.30 -2.95 43.39
CA SER A 573 32.53 -4.35 43.79
C SER A 573 34.02 -4.66 43.78
N GLU A 574 34.58 -4.92 44.96
CA GLU A 574 35.99 -5.30 45.10
C GLU A 574 36.29 -6.57 44.30
N GLY A 575 37.31 -6.52 43.45
CA GLY A 575 37.75 -7.65 42.63
C GLY A 575 36.79 -8.00 41.48
N ILE A 576 35.99 -7.05 41.00
CA ILE A 576 35.13 -7.23 39.80
C ILE A 576 35.96 -7.78 38.62
N TYR A 577 35.40 -8.70 37.83
CA TYR A 577 36.11 -9.52 36.83
C TYR A 577 37.08 -10.58 37.36
N ARG A 578 37.68 -10.40 38.54
CA ARG A 578 38.55 -11.42 39.16
C ARG A 578 37.76 -12.47 39.95
N LYS A 579 36.76 -12.04 40.73
CA LYS A 579 35.88 -12.94 41.50
C LYS A 579 35.01 -13.77 40.55
N SER A 580 34.85 -15.06 40.88
CA SER A 580 34.01 -16.00 40.12
C SER A 580 32.60 -16.03 40.69
N GLY A 581 31.61 -15.94 39.80
CA GLY A 581 30.21 -16.15 40.12
C GLY A 581 29.83 -17.63 40.20
N GLN A 582 28.59 -17.88 40.59
CA GLN A 582 28.02 -19.24 40.60
C GLN A 582 27.89 -19.82 39.19
N SER A 583 28.61 -20.90 38.88
CA SER A 583 28.67 -21.52 37.54
C SER A 583 27.29 -21.88 36.95
N SER A 584 26.37 -22.39 37.77
CA SER A 584 25.00 -22.73 37.33
C SER A 584 24.23 -21.50 36.84
N LYS A 585 24.25 -20.41 37.61
CA LYS A 585 23.61 -19.14 37.25
C LYS A 585 24.27 -18.48 36.04
N THR A 586 25.59 -18.54 35.93
CA THR A 586 26.34 -18.04 34.76
C THR A 586 25.96 -18.81 33.50
N THR A 587 25.86 -20.13 33.57
CA THR A 587 25.48 -20.97 32.42
C THR A 587 24.04 -20.68 32.00
N SER A 588 23.10 -20.65 32.96
CA SER A 588 21.70 -20.32 32.69
C SER A 588 21.52 -18.93 32.08
N LEU A 589 22.27 -17.93 32.55
CA LEU A 589 22.22 -16.57 32.01
C LEU A 589 22.79 -16.50 30.59
N LEU A 590 23.91 -17.18 30.34
CA LEU A 590 24.53 -17.24 29.01
C LEU A 590 23.61 -17.91 27.99
N GLU A 591 22.93 -19.01 28.36
CA GLU A 591 21.95 -19.67 27.49
C GLU A 591 20.75 -18.78 27.18
N ALA A 592 20.22 -18.06 28.18
CA ALA A 592 19.14 -17.10 27.98
C ALA A 592 19.55 -15.98 27.02
N LEU A 593 20.76 -15.45 27.18
CA LEU A 593 21.34 -14.40 26.33
C LEU A 593 21.65 -14.91 24.91
N LYS A 594 22.16 -16.13 24.75
CA LYS A 594 22.37 -16.73 23.42
C LYS A 594 21.04 -16.98 22.69
N LYS A 595 19.97 -17.29 23.42
CA LYS A 595 18.63 -17.52 22.85
C LYS A 595 17.99 -16.22 22.35
N ASP A 596 17.94 -15.19 23.19
CA ASP A 596 17.32 -13.90 22.84
C ASP A 596 17.82 -12.74 23.71
N ALA A 597 19.06 -12.31 23.47
CA ALA A 597 19.72 -11.24 24.21
C ALA A 597 18.88 -9.95 24.30
N ARG A 598 18.08 -9.61 23.28
CA ARG A 598 17.24 -8.41 23.22
C ARG A 598 16.18 -8.35 24.32
N ASN A 599 15.59 -9.48 24.68
CA ASN A 599 14.50 -9.53 25.66
C ASN A 599 14.95 -9.83 27.11
N VAL A 600 16.21 -10.22 27.32
CA VAL A 600 16.73 -10.48 28.69
C VAL A 600 16.91 -9.17 29.47
N VAL A 601 16.26 -9.02 30.62
CA VAL A 601 16.43 -7.84 31.49
C VAL A 601 17.28 -8.23 32.70
N LEU A 602 18.45 -7.60 32.85
CA LEU A 602 19.31 -7.79 34.02
C LEU A 602 18.80 -6.93 35.18
N LYS A 603 18.64 -7.54 36.36
CA LYS A 603 18.14 -6.90 37.58
C LYS A 603 19.13 -7.11 38.72
N LYS A 604 19.37 -6.08 39.54
CA LYS A 604 20.34 -6.11 40.66
C LYS A 604 20.09 -7.26 41.64
N ASP A 605 18.83 -7.53 42.00
CA ASP A 605 18.49 -8.52 43.03
C ASP A 605 18.58 -9.98 42.54
N GLU A 606 18.43 -10.18 41.23
CA GLU A 606 18.37 -11.51 40.61
C GLU A 606 19.73 -11.89 39.97
N HIS A 607 20.42 -10.91 39.40
CA HIS A 607 21.64 -11.09 38.61
C HIS A 607 22.83 -10.43 39.30
N HIS A 608 23.54 -11.20 40.12
CA HIS A 608 24.74 -10.73 40.81
C HIS A 608 25.84 -10.31 39.83
N VAL A 609 26.59 -9.25 40.15
CA VAL A 609 27.60 -8.65 39.26
C VAL A 609 28.69 -9.63 38.83
N ASP A 610 29.11 -10.54 39.73
CA ASP A 610 30.11 -11.57 39.43
C ASP A 610 29.60 -12.60 38.41
N ASN A 611 28.32 -12.96 38.47
CA ASN A 611 27.69 -13.85 37.49
C ASN A 611 27.63 -13.21 36.11
N VAL A 612 27.29 -11.92 36.05
CA VAL A 612 27.25 -11.15 34.80
C VAL A 612 28.66 -10.98 34.20
N SER A 613 29.65 -10.71 35.05
CA SER A 613 31.07 -10.66 34.67
C SER A 613 31.57 -11.99 34.09
N ASP A 614 31.27 -13.12 34.74
CA ASP A 614 31.67 -14.43 34.24
C ASP A 614 30.94 -14.80 32.94
N THR A 615 29.69 -14.36 32.79
CA THR A 615 28.91 -14.55 31.56
C THR A 615 29.58 -13.82 30.39
N LEU A 616 30.03 -12.59 30.61
CA LEU A 616 30.75 -11.80 29.61
C LEU A 616 32.08 -12.45 29.22
N LYS A 617 32.89 -12.88 30.20
CA LYS A 617 34.18 -13.54 29.94
C LYS A 617 33.99 -14.86 29.19
N ARG A 618 33.00 -15.66 29.60
CA ARG A 618 32.69 -16.93 28.94
C ARG A 618 32.20 -16.71 27.52
N PHE A 619 31.38 -15.69 27.26
CA PHE A 619 30.99 -15.32 25.92
C PHE A 619 32.20 -15.06 25.01
N PHE A 620 33.15 -14.20 25.41
CA PHE A 620 34.35 -13.93 24.59
C PHE A 620 35.26 -15.16 24.39
N ARG A 621 35.32 -16.06 25.38
CA ARG A 621 36.07 -17.31 25.28
C ARG A 621 35.42 -18.33 24.34
N ASP A 622 34.09 -18.34 24.26
CA ASP A 622 33.31 -19.32 23.51
C ASP A 622 32.96 -18.84 22.07
N VAL A 623 33.29 -17.60 21.70
CA VAL A 623 33.09 -17.06 20.33
C VAL A 623 34.07 -17.72 19.36
N GLY A 624 33.60 -18.19 18.19
CA GLY A 624 34.38 -19.03 17.26
C GLY A 624 35.76 -18.48 16.86
N GLU A 625 35.81 -17.35 16.14
CA GLU A 625 37.07 -16.75 15.65
C GLU A 625 37.74 -15.81 16.66
N GLY A 626 37.19 -15.68 17.88
CA GLY A 626 37.61 -14.68 18.86
C GLY A 626 37.36 -13.22 18.43
N ILE A 627 37.73 -12.27 19.30
CA ILE A 627 37.49 -10.83 19.02
C ILE A 627 38.48 -10.25 18.02
N PHE A 628 39.68 -10.82 17.91
CA PHE A 628 40.74 -10.36 17.01
C PHE A 628 40.74 -11.07 15.64
N ALA A 629 39.78 -11.98 15.39
CA ALA A 629 39.65 -12.77 14.17
C ALA A 629 40.98 -13.46 13.78
N GLU A 630 41.24 -13.62 12.47
CA GLU A 630 42.46 -14.26 11.95
C GLU A 630 43.77 -13.51 12.27
N HIS A 631 43.69 -12.25 12.72
CA HIS A 631 44.86 -11.39 12.92
C HIS A 631 45.50 -11.48 14.31
N CYS A 632 45.02 -12.39 15.18
CA CYS A 632 45.43 -12.55 16.57
C CYS A 632 46.96 -12.51 16.81
N LEU A 633 47.76 -13.14 15.95
CA LEU A 633 49.23 -13.17 16.06
C LEU A 633 49.87 -11.80 15.82
N ASN A 634 49.33 -10.99 14.90
CA ASN A 634 49.87 -9.67 14.57
C ASN A 634 49.77 -8.72 15.77
N TRP A 635 48.69 -8.82 16.56
CA TRP A 635 48.52 -8.05 17.79
C TRP A 635 49.60 -8.35 18.83
N LEU A 636 50.06 -9.61 18.92
CA LEU A 636 51.09 -10.01 19.88
C LEU A 636 52.49 -9.49 19.50
N VAL A 637 52.76 -9.27 18.22
CA VAL A 637 54.05 -8.77 17.73
C VAL A 637 54.26 -7.31 18.13
N VAL A 638 53.20 -6.49 18.13
CA VAL A 638 53.24 -5.06 18.50
C VAL A 638 53.79 -4.83 19.92
N THR A 639 53.61 -5.80 20.82
CA THR A 639 54.16 -5.73 22.20
C THR A 639 55.68 -5.61 22.26
N GLY A 640 56.39 -5.94 21.18
CA GLY A 640 57.84 -5.81 21.06
C GLY A 640 58.34 -4.44 20.60
N VAL A 641 57.43 -3.52 20.23
CA VAL A 641 57.79 -2.16 19.80
C VAL A 641 58.03 -1.27 21.02
N GLU A 642 59.18 -0.61 21.08
CA GLU A 642 59.55 0.27 22.20
C GLU A 642 58.99 1.69 22.03
N ASP A 643 58.89 2.20 20.80
CA ASP A 643 58.37 3.55 20.53
C ASP A 643 56.84 3.64 20.68
N THR A 644 56.37 4.47 21.60
CA THR A 644 54.93 4.58 21.94
C THR A 644 54.07 5.15 20.81
N PRO A 645 54.46 6.24 20.10
CA PRO A 645 53.74 6.71 18.92
C PRO A 645 53.65 5.67 17.80
N GLU A 646 54.77 4.99 17.48
CA GLU A 646 54.78 3.91 16.49
C GLU A 646 53.87 2.75 16.91
N LYS A 647 53.94 2.34 18.18
CA LYS A 647 53.07 1.30 18.76
C LYS A 647 51.59 1.65 18.63
N ILE A 648 51.20 2.88 18.97
CA ILE A 648 49.81 3.35 18.82
C ILE A 648 49.39 3.29 17.35
N GLN A 649 50.25 3.70 16.43
CA GLN A 649 49.95 3.67 14.99
C GLN A 649 49.79 2.24 14.46
N GLN A 650 50.59 1.28 14.93
CA GLN A 650 50.43 -0.13 14.59
C GLN A 650 49.10 -0.70 15.12
N TYR A 651 48.72 -0.42 16.37
CA TYR A 651 47.42 -0.83 16.89
C TYR A 651 46.24 -0.20 16.13
N LYS A 652 46.35 1.07 15.71
CA LYS A 652 45.33 1.71 14.86
C LYS A 652 45.16 0.99 13.52
N THR A 653 46.25 0.59 12.90
CA THR A 653 46.23 -0.13 11.62
C THR A 653 45.54 -1.48 11.79
N LEU A 654 45.93 -2.25 12.80
CA LEU A 654 45.28 -3.52 13.12
C LEU A 654 43.79 -3.37 13.47
N LEU A 655 43.41 -2.25 14.11
CA LEU A 655 42.00 -1.95 14.40
C LEU A 655 41.19 -1.69 13.13
N GLN A 656 41.79 -1.04 12.13
CA GLN A 656 41.13 -0.76 10.84
C GLN A 656 40.87 -2.05 10.05
N ASP A 657 41.80 -3.01 10.13
CA ASP A 657 41.70 -4.32 9.47
C ASP A 657 40.66 -5.25 10.13
N LEU A 658 40.25 -4.98 11.37
CA LEU A 658 39.22 -5.78 12.03
C LEU A 658 37.83 -5.61 11.39
N PRO A 659 37.01 -6.69 11.37
CA PRO A 659 35.61 -6.61 10.99
C PRO A 659 34.86 -5.54 11.81
N PRO A 660 33.83 -4.88 11.23
CA PRO A 660 33.15 -3.75 11.87
C PRO A 660 32.60 -4.06 13.27
N VAL A 661 31.99 -5.24 13.41
CA VAL A 661 31.42 -5.73 14.68
C VAL A 661 32.51 -6.00 15.71
N ASN A 662 33.62 -6.61 15.30
CA ASN A 662 34.78 -6.88 16.15
C ASN A 662 35.40 -5.58 16.67
N ARG A 663 35.63 -4.61 15.78
CA ARG A 663 36.16 -3.28 16.14
C ARG A 663 35.23 -2.55 17.11
N ALA A 664 33.93 -2.51 16.83
CA ALA A 664 32.95 -1.86 17.70
C ALA A 664 32.86 -2.53 19.08
N THR A 665 32.86 -3.87 19.11
CA THR A 665 32.83 -4.66 20.35
C THR A 665 34.10 -4.46 21.18
N LEU A 666 35.27 -4.45 20.53
CA LEU A 666 36.54 -4.20 21.20
C LEU A 666 36.59 -2.78 21.77
N LYS A 667 36.14 -1.78 21.00
CA LYS A 667 36.04 -0.39 21.49
C LYS A 667 35.16 -0.28 22.73
N ALA A 668 33.97 -0.89 22.70
CA ALA A 668 33.04 -0.88 23.84
C ALA A 668 33.63 -1.58 25.08
N LEU A 669 34.27 -2.74 24.90
CA LEU A 669 34.90 -3.48 25.99
C LEU A 669 36.07 -2.70 26.59
N ILE A 670 37.03 -2.25 25.78
CA ILE A 670 38.21 -1.54 26.28
C ILE A 670 37.82 -0.20 26.91
N GLY A 671 36.83 0.51 26.34
CA GLY A 671 36.26 1.71 26.95
C GLY A 671 35.68 1.44 28.34
N HIS A 672 34.91 0.36 28.47
CA HIS A 672 34.39 -0.07 29.78
C HIS A 672 35.53 -0.40 30.78
N LEU A 673 36.54 -1.16 30.36
CA LEU A 673 37.68 -1.50 31.23
C LEU A 673 38.49 -0.26 31.65
N HIS A 674 38.65 0.71 30.73
CA HIS A 674 39.25 2.01 31.02
C HIS A 674 38.42 2.81 32.05
N CYS A 675 37.10 2.70 32.03
CA CYS A 675 36.25 3.29 33.07
C CYS A 675 36.40 2.56 34.41
N ILE A 676 36.41 1.22 34.43
CA ILE A 676 36.55 0.43 35.67
C ILE A 676 37.86 0.72 36.39
N GLN A 677 38.97 0.80 35.66
CA GLN A 677 40.28 1.11 36.28
C GLN A 677 40.34 2.53 36.87
N HIS A 678 39.52 3.47 36.40
CA HIS A 678 39.45 4.81 36.98
C HIS A 678 38.92 4.79 38.43
N PHE A 679 38.18 3.74 38.79
CA PHE A 679 37.69 3.48 40.15
C PHE A 679 38.51 2.42 40.88
N SER A 680 39.77 2.16 40.45
CA SER A 680 40.61 1.11 41.03
C SER A 680 40.88 1.27 42.53
N GLU A 681 40.81 2.49 43.05
CA GLU A 681 40.93 2.75 44.50
C GLU A 681 39.81 2.08 45.31
N ARG A 682 38.63 1.88 44.70
CA ARG A 682 37.47 1.23 45.34
C ARG A 682 37.39 -0.25 44.99
N ASN A 683 37.39 -0.58 43.70
CA ASN A 683 37.22 -1.96 43.24
C ASN A 683 38.50 -2.81 43.23
N GLN A 684 39.67 -2.22 43.50
CA GLN A 684 40.98 -2.91 43.52
C GLN A 684 41.42 -3.52 42.15
N MET A 685 40.80 -3.09 41.05
CA MET A 685 41.10 -3.57 39.69
C MET A 685 41.82 -2.51 38.87
N ASN A 686 43.15 -2.46 38.99
CA ASN A 686 44.01 -1.64 38.13
C ASN A 686 44.17 -2.26 36.72
N VAL A 687 44.81 -1.51 35.80
CA VAL A 687 45.04 -1.94 34.40
C VAL A 687 45.69 -3.32 34.32
N HIS A 688 46.73 -3.57 35.13
CA HIS A 688 47.46 -4.83 35.16
C HIS A 688 46.57 -6.02 35.58
N ASN A 689 45.78 -5.84 36.65
CA ASN A 689 44.86 -6.86 37.15
C ASN A 689 43.77 -7.20 36.11
N LEU A 690 43.24 -6.19 35.41
CA LEU A 690 42.25 -6.39 34.35
C LEU A 690 42.88 -7.12 33.14
N ALA A 691 44.11 -6.78 32.77
CA ALA A 691 44.83 -7.42 31.68
C ALA A 691 45.15 -8.90 31.95
N ILE A 692 45.47 -9.28 33.19
CA ILE A 692 45.65 -10.70 33.57
C ILE A 692 44.37 -11.50 33.32
N VAL A 693 43.20 -10.91 33.57
CA VAL A 693 41.90 -11.58 33.38
C VAL A 693 41.50 -11.61 31.91
N PHE A 694 41.59 -10.48 31.21
CA PHE A 694 41.09 -10.35 29.84
C PHE A 694 42.09 -10.79 28.76
N GLY A 695 43.39 -10.81 29.03
CA GLY A 695 44.41 -11.34 28.11
C GLY A 695 44.12 -12.77 27.62
N PRO A 696 44.03 -13.77 28.51
CA PRO A 696 43.69 -15.14 28.10
C PRO A 696 42.25 -15.26 27.57
N THR A 697 41.33 -14.41 28.04
CA THR A 697 39.92 -14.42 27.64
C THR A 697 39.73 -13.96 26.18
N LEU A 698 40.35 -12.86 25.77
CA LEU A 698 40.18 -12.28 24.43
C LEU A 698 41.01 -12.97 23.36
N PHE A 699 42.19 -13.48 23.73
CA PHE A 699 43.08 -14.24 22.84
C PHE A 699 42.78 -15.74 22.86
N GLN A 700 41.85 -16.21 23.69
CA GLN A 700 41.47 -17.62 23.83
C GLN A 700 42.67 -18.54 24.09
N THR A 701 43.64 -18.06 24.88
CA THR A 701 44.88 -18.80 25.18
C THR A 701 44.80 -19.44 26.56
N VAL A 702 45.52 -20.54 26.74
CA VAL A 702 45.58 -21.30 28.01
C VAL A 702 46.43 -20.60 29.09
N GLY A 703 46.70 -19.30 28.96
CA GLY A 703 47.43 -18.50 29.96
C GLY A 703 48.94 -18.77 30.06
N GLN A 704 49.55 -19.43 29.07
CA GLN A 704 50.98 -19.80 29.10
C GLN A 704 51.94 -18.62 28.81
N SER A 705 51.45 -17.54 28.19
CA SER A 705 52.24 -16.34 27.87
C SER A 705 51.54 -15.10 28.40
N TYR A 706 52.31 -14.14 28.92
CA TYR A 706 51.79 -12.84 29.34
C TYR A 706 51.67 -11.82 28.19
N LYS A 707 52.13 -12.16 26.96
CA LYS A 707 52.02 -11.27 25.79
C LYS A 707 50.57 -10.81 25.50
N PRO A 708 49.53 -11.68 25.55
CA PRO A 708 48.13 -11.26 25.45
C PRO A 708 47.72 -10.21 26.49
N GLY A 709 48.22 -10.34 27.72
CA GLY A 709 47.98 -9.37 28.79
C GLY A 709 48.56 -8.01 28.43
N ARG A 710 49.81 -7.95 27.95
CA ARG A 710 50.45 -6.69 27.53
C ARG A 710 49.67 -5.95 26.44
N VAL A 711 49.09 -6.66 25.47
CA VAL A 711 48.23 -6.01 24.45
C VAL A 711 47.03 -5.35 25.11
N VAL A 712 46.36 -6.04 26.04
CA VAL A 712 45.21 -5.48 26.76
C VAL A 712 45.60 -4.29 27.63
N GLU A 713 46.78 -4.33 28.27
CA GLU A 713 47.32 -3.17 29.01
C GLU A 713 47.52 -1.97 28.09
N ASP A 714 48.21 -2.15 26.96
CA ASP A 714 48.46 -1.09 25.98
C ASP A 714 47.14 -0.48 25.48
N LEU A 715 46.13 -1.32 25.18
CA LEU A 715 44.82 -0.87 24.70
C LEU A 715 44.03 -0.08 25.75
N ILE A 716 44.10 -0.48 27.03
CA ILE A 716 43.45 0.25 28.12
C ILE A 716 44.20 1.57 28.35
N THR A 717 45.53 1.53 28.52
CA THR A 717 46.35 2.71 28.83
C THR A 717 46.30 3.77 27.72
N HIS A 718 46.25 3.34 26.46
CA HIS A 718 46.21 4.24 25.30
C HIS A 718 44.84 4.25 24.59
N TYR A 719 43.76 4.03 25.34
CA TYR A 719 42.39 3.98 24.81
C TYR A 719 42.01 5.21 23.96
N LEU A 720 42.21 6.42 24.49
CA LEU A 720 41.86 7.68 23.82
C LEU A 720 42.54 7.83 22.44
N PRO A 721 43.88 7.74 22.31
CA PRO A 721 44.53 7.88 21.02
C PRO A 721 44.27 6.70 20.07
N ILE A 722 44.15 5.45 20.57
CA ILE A 722 43.95 4.25 19.71
C ILE A 722 42.54 4.23 19.11
N PHE A 723 41.51 4.52 19.90
CA PHE A 723 40.09 4.44 19.47
C PHE A 723 39.47 5.79 19.07
N GLU A 724 40.29 6.84 19.05
CA GLU A 724 39.94 8.21 18.62
C GLU A 724 38.71 8.75 19.35
N VAL A 725 38.68 8.58 20.68
CA VAL A 725 37.58 9.04 21.54
C VAL A 725 37.88 10.43 22.07
N GLY A 726 36.90 11.33 21.99
CA GLY A 726 37.05 12.68 22.53
C GLY A 726 37.11 12.66 24.06
N LYS A 727 38.05 13.40 24.66
CA LYS A 727 38.16 13.51 26.14
C LYS A 727 36.84 13.90 26.81
N GLN A 728 36.08 14.79 26.18
CA GLN A 728 34.77 15.26 26.67
C GLN A 728 33.69 14.17 26.67
N GLU A 729 33.75 13.19 25.74
CA GLU A 729 32.79 12.09 25.67
C GLU A 729 33.02 11.12 26.84
N LEU A 730 34.28 10.78 27.09
CA LEU A 730 34.69 9.93 28.20
C LEU A 730 34.41 10.58 29.57
N GLU A 731 34.66 11.88 29.72
CA GLU A 731 34.33 12.62 30.95
C GLU A 731 32.83 12.59 31.25
N LYS A 732 31.97 12.67 30.23
CA LYS A 732 30.52 12.53 30.41
C LYS A 732 30.13 11.14 30.89
N GLU A 733 30.70 10.08 30.32
CA GLU A 733 30.44 8.71 30.78
C GLU A 733 30.88 8.48 32.23
N LEU A 734 32.09 8.93 32.59
CA LEU A 734 32.61 8.83 33.96
C LEU A 734 31.76 9.62 34.96
N ASN A 735 31.29 10.82 34.59
CA ASN A 735 30.39 11.60 35.43
C ASN A 735 29.05 10.89 35.64
N LEU A 736 28.47 10.28 34.60
CA LEU A 736 27.22 9.53 34.72
C LEU A 736 27.36 8.29 35.62
N ILE A 737 28.48 7.56 35.50
CA ILE A 737 28.79 6.42 36.38
C ILE A 737 28.96 6.90 37.84
N THR A 738 29.68 8.00 38.04
CA THR A 738 29.90 8.61 39.36
C THR A 738 28.57 9.06 40.00
N MET A 739 27.67 9.65 39.21
CA MET A 739 26.32 10.00 39.66
C MET A 739 25.51 8.77 40.03
N ALA A 740 25.54 7.70 39.22
CA ALA A 740 24.84 6.45 39.50
C ALA A 740 25.33 5.77 40.79
N ILE A 741 26.63 5.83 41.07
CA ILE A 741 27.23 5.36 42.32
C ILE A 741 26.71 6.17 43.52
N SER A 742 26.62 7.50 43.40
CA SER A 742 26.16 8.36 44.50
C SER A 742 24.68 8.13 44.88
N GLU A 743 23.84 7.73 43.93
CA GLU A 743 22.42 7.43 44.17
C GLU A 743 22.16 6.02 44.71
N ASN A 744 23.10 5.08 44.54
CA ASN A 744 22.98 3.70 45.02
C ASN A 744 23.03 3.61 46.58
N ASN A 745 23.48 4.67 47.27
CA ASN A 745 23.47 4.82 48.73
C ASN A 745 22.12 5.33 49.30
N GLY A 746 21.15 5.67 48.45
CA GLY A 746 19.79 6.03 48.89
C GLY A 746 18.75 5.47 47.94
N ASN A 747 18.20 4.29 48.24
CA ASN A 747 17.10 3.56 47.56
C ASN A 747 16.35 4.31 46.42
N ARG A 748 17.02 4.57 45.30
CA ARG A 748 16.47 5.12 44.06
C ARG A 748 17.26 4.53 42.90
N VAL A 749 16.78 3.43 42.33
CA VAL A 749 17.36 2.88 41.11
C VAL A 749 16.83 3.70 39.92
N ARG A 750 17.69 4.52 39.29
CA ARG A 750 17.49 4.98 37.91
C ARG A 750 17.77 3.79 36.98
N PRO A 751 16.88 3.40 36.07
CA PRO A 751 17.28 2.64 34.89
C PRO A 751 18.17 3.57 34.04
N PHE A 752 19.40 3.15 33.74
CA PHE A 752 20.17 3.80 32.69
C PHE A 752 19.44 3.56 31.36
N GLY A 753 18.73 4.59 30.92
CA GLY A 753 18.36 4.73 29.52
C GLY A 753 19.61 5.05 28.73
N THR A 754 19.93 4.17 27.79
CA THR A 754 20.26 4.55 26.41
C THR A 754 21.02 5.87 26.23
N THR A 755 22.29 5.90 26.61
CA THR A 755 23.27 6.84 26.03
C THR A 755 23.93 6.11 24.86
N GLY A 756 23.23 6.17 23.72
CA GLY A 756 23.49 5.42 22.50
C GLY A 756 22.15 5.08 21.88
N GLY A 757 21.67 5.91 20.95
CA GLY A 757 20.25 6.07 20.60
C GLY A 757 19.47 4.80 20.26
N THR A 758 18.63 4.35 21.18
CA THR A 758 17.64 3.28 20.92
C THR A 758 16.24 3.51 21.51
N ASP A 759 15.97 4.63 22.16
CA ASP A 759 14.61 4.97 22.59
C ASP A 759 14.12 6.20 21.80
N PHE A 760 12.88 6.14 21.31
CA PHE A 760 12.23 7.33 20.75
C PHE A 760 12.07 8.36 21.87
N ILE A 761 12.83 9.46 21.80
CA ILE A 761 12.77 10.54 22.78
C ILE A 761 11.62 11.46 22.41
N CYS A 762 10.58 11.44 23.23
CA CYS A 762 9.44 12.33 23.12
C CYS A 762 9.60 13.50 24.09
N THR A 763 9.34 14.72 23.63
CA THR A 763 9.14 15.87 24.50
C THR A 763 7.75 15.79 25.13
N VAL A 764 7.69 15.76 26.46
CA VAL A 764 6.44 15.78 27.24
C VAL A 764 6.53 16.91 28.26
N TYR A 765 5.45 17.67 28.46
CA TYR A 765 5.43 18.77 29.41
C TYR A 765 4.78 18.34 30.73
N LEU A 766 5.38 18.74 31.86
CA LEU A 766 4.80 18.52 33.19
C LEU A 766 4.13 19.82 33.67
N GLY A 767 2.80 19.88 33.68
CA GLY A 767 2.04 21.10 34.00
C GLY A 767 1.78 21.97 32.77
N ASP A 768 2.20 23.23 32.80
CA ASP A 768 1.99 24.19 31.69
C ASP A 768 3.09 24.11 30.64
N LYS A 769 2.79 24.53 29.40
CA LYS A 769 3.76 24.67 28.30
C LYS A 769 4.73 25.82 28.54
N LYS A 770 5.70 25.61 29.44
CA LYS A 770 6.84 26.51 29.71
C LYS A 770 8.13 25.76 29.41
N LYS A 771 9.15 26.46 28.88
CA LYS A 771 10.46 25.87 28.57
C LYS A 771 11.10 25.16 29.76
N ASP A 772 10.82 25.62 30.98
CA ASP A 772 11.37 25.05 32.22
C ASP A 772 10.68 23.74 32.65
N MET A 773 9.56 23.36 32.01
CA MET A 773 8.76 22.17 32.32
C MET A 773 8.85 21.08 31.24
N GLU A 774 9.77 21.26 30.28
CA GLU A 774 10.03 20.30 29.21
C GLU A 774 10.77 19.06 29.74
N GLN A 775 10.20 17.88 29.52
CA GLN A 775 10.80 16.60 29.92
C GLN A 775 10.99 15.74 28.68
N SER A 776 12.25 15.45 28.36
CA SER A 776 12.60 14.46 27.34
C SER A 776 12.47 13.06 27.92
N VAL A 777 11.50 12.29 27.43
CA VAL A 777 11.18 10.96 27.93
C VAL A 777 11.36 9.93 26.82
N PRO A 778 12.16 8.87 27.04
CA PRO A 778 12.17 7.72 26.15
C PRO A 778 10.84 6.97 26.28
N ILE A 779 10.14 6.78 25.16
CA ILE A 779 8.84 6.10 25.08
C ILE A 779 8.99 4.75 24.35
N PRO A 780 9.01 3.62 25.10
CA PRO A 780 8.84 2.28 24.54
C PRO A 780 7.47 2.08 23.87
N VAL A 781 7.38 1.12 22.93
CA VAL A 781 6.15 0.84 22.15
C VAL A 781 4.97 0.39 23.02
N ASN A 782 5.23 -0.21 24.18
CA ASN A 782 4.22 -0.67 25.13
C ASN A 782 3.95 0.30 26.28
N MET A 783 4.52 1.51 26.25
CA MET A 783 4.37 2.47 27.32
C MET A 783 2.96 3.05 27.32
N THR A 784 2.22 2.83 28.41
CA THR A 784 0.87 3.35 28.57
C THR A 784 0.87 4.81 29.07
N ALA A 785 -0.25 5.51 28.91
CA ALA A 785 -0.43 6.86 29.45
C ALA A 785 -0.25 6.89 30.99
N GLN A 786 -0.61 5.81 31.68
CA GLN A 786 -0.37 5.65 33.11
C GLN A 786 1.13 5.53 33.42
N ASP A 787 1.86 4.69 32.68
CA ASP A 787 3.30 4.52 32.85
C ASP A 787 4.05 5.84 32.62
N LEU A 788 3.62 6.63 31.64
CA LEU A 788 4.18 7.95 31.36
C LEU A 788 3.90 8.94 32.47
N THR A 789 2.66 9.00 32.94
CA THR A 789 2.25 9.86 34.05
C THR A 789 3.07 9.54 35.29
N LYS A 790 3.16 8.25 35.67
CA LYS A 790 3.94 7.81 36.83
C LYS A 790 5.43 8.16 36.68
N LYS A 791 6.04 7.84 35.53
CA LYS A 791 7.46 8.13 35.25
C LYS A 791 7.77 9.63 35.35
N LEU A 792 6.86 10.49 34.92
CA LEU A 792 7.03 11.95 34.99
C LEU A 792 6.80 12.51 36.39
N LEU A 793 5.83 11.99 37.15
CA LEU A 793 5.63 12.37 38.55
C LEU A 793 6.81 11.94 39.43
N ASP A 794 7.34 10.74 39.19
CA ASP A 794 8.54 10.22 39.87
C ASP A 794 9.76 11.10 39.56
N ARG A 795 9.94 11.53 38.30
CA ARG A 795 11.00 12.47 37.89
C ARG A 795 10.83 13.87 38.49
N GLY A 796 9.59 14.36 38.59
CA GLY A 796 9.25 15.66 39.17
C GLY A 796 9.24 15.69 40.70
N ASN A 797 9.46 14.55 41.38
CA ASN A 797 9.36 14.40 42.83
C ASN A 797 8.01 14.88 43.40
N ILE A 798 6.92 14.72 42.64
CA ILE A 798 5.58 15.16 43.03
C ILE A 798 4.92 14.03 43.83
N ARG A 799 4.72 14.25 45.13
CA ARG A 799 3.95 13.31 45.98
C ARG A 799 2.45 13.51 45.76
N LEU A 800 1.76 12.44 45.39
CA LEU A 800 0.30 12.43 45.27
C LEU A 800 -0.33 12.66 46.65
N LYS A 801 -1.13 13.71 46.79
CA LYS A 801 -2.01 13.91 47.96
C LYS A 801 -3.28 13.07 47.79
N GLU A 802 -3.96 12.75 48.90
CA GLU A 802 -5.31 12.18 48.84
C GLU A 802 -6.19 13.09 47.96
N ASN A 803 -6.96 12.48 47.06
CA ASN A 803 -7.86 13.14 46.10
C ASN A 803 -7.22 13.93 44.94
N GLU A 804 -5.90 13.84 44.72
CA GLU A 804 -5.26 14.42 43.53
C GLU A 804 -5.08 13.41 42.39
N HIS A 805 -5.74 13.67 41.26
CA HIS A 805 -5.63 12.85 40.05
C HIS A 805 -4.77 13.53 38.98
N TRP A 806 -3.76 12.82 38.48
CA TRP A 806 -2.93 13.26 37.36
C TRP A 806 -3.21 12.41 36.13
N SER A 807 -3.23 13.03 34.96
CA SER A 807 -3.50 12.34 33.69
C SER A 807 -2.62 12.90 32.59
N CYS A 808 -2.36 12.08 31.58
CA CYS A 808 -1.70 12.49 30.36
C CYS A 808 -2.75 13.02 29.37
N TYR A 809 -2.44 14.11 28.69
CA TYR A 809 -3.29 14.81 27.75
C TYR A 809 -2.57 14.94 26.40
N GLU A 810 -3.30 14.73 25.32
CA GLU A 810 -2.91 15.19 23.99
C GLU A 810 -3.48 16.61 23.79
N VAL A 811 -2.61 17.60 23.59
CA VAL A 811 -3.01 19.01 23.48
C VAL A 811 -2.61 19.55 22.11
N ASP A 812 -3.55 20.20 21.42
CA ASP A 812 -3.30 20.86 20.13
C ASP A 812 -2.35 22.07 20.29
N GLU A 813 -1.69 22.47 19.20
CA GLU A 813 -0.72 23.59 19.17
C GLU A 813 -1.31 24.90 19.68
N SER A 814 -2.61 25.13 19.44
CA SER A 814 -3.30 26.34 19.89
C SER A 814 -3.79 26.27 21.33
N GLU A 815 -3.62 25.15 22.04
CA GLU A 815 -4.11 24.91 23.41
C GLU A 815 -5.62 25.09 23.59
N GLU A 816 -6.38 25.13 22.50
CA GLU A 816 -7.85 25.30 22.51
C GLU A 816 -8.60 23.96 22.53
N MET A 817 -7.89 22.86 22.27
CA MET A 817 -8.42 21.49 22.26
C MET A 817 -7.46 20.56 22.99
N GLU A 818 -7.99 19.76 23.90
CA GLU A 818 -7.24 18.78 24.66
C GLU A 818 -8.01 17.47 24.81
N ARG A 819 -7.30 16.34 24.77
CA ARG A 819 -7.88 15.02 24.99
C ARG A 819 -7.18 14.36 26.17
N PRO A 820 -7.90 14.14 27.29
CA PRO A 820 -7.44 13.28 28.36
C PRO A 820 -7.28 11.85 27.82
N LEU A 821 -6.09 11.27 28.00
CA LEU A 821 -5.81 9.89 27.59
C LEU A 821 -6.20 8.93 28.71
N HIS A 822 -6.87 7.84 28.35
CA HIS A 822 -7.18 6.77 29.30
C HIS A 822 -5.89 6.04 29.72
N ALA A 823 -5.84 5.57 30.97
CA ALA A 823 -4.65 4.98 31.59
C ALA A 823 -4.02 3.84 30.79
N THR A 824 -4.83 3.05 30.08
CA THR A 824 -4.40 1.88 29.29
C THR A 824 -4.01 2.20 27.85
N GLU A 825 -4.17 3.45 27.39
CA GLU A 825 -3.80 3.81 26.02
C GLU A 825 -2.29 3.86 25.84
N ASN A 826 -1.78 3.30 24.74
CA ASN A 826 -0.36 3.36 24.40
C ASN A 826 -0.01 4.77 23.89
N VAL A 827 1.05 5.35 24.43
CA VAL A 827 1.43 6.74 24.10
C VAL A 827 2.07 6.85 22.72
N LEU A 828 2.84 5.85 22.31
CA LEU A 828 3.64 5.92 21.09
C LEU A 828 2.79 6.06 19.80
N PRO A 829 1.69 5.30 19.60
CA PRO A 829 0.79 5.53 18.45
C PRO A 829 0.14 6.92 18.45
N ILE A 830 -0.14 7.49 19.62
CA ILE A 830 -0.77 8.81 19.77
C ILE A 830 0.22 9.91 19.35
N PHE A 831 1.51 9.75 19.66
CA PHE A 831 2.58 10.65 19.25
C PHE A 831 2.91 10.56 17.74
N HIS A 832 2.52 9.49 17.06
CA HIS A 832 2.77 9.31 15.62
C HIS A 832 1.52 9.39 14.76
N SER A 833 0.39 9.86 15.31
CA SER A 833 -0.80 10.11 14.52
C SER A 833 -0.62 11.35 13.63
N GLU A 834 -1.40 11.50 12.56
CA GLU A 834 -1.34 12.70 11.69
C GLU A 834 -1.53 14.01 12.49
N SER A 835 -2.24 13.94 13.62
CA SER A 835 -2.46 15.04 14.57
C SER A 835 -1.17 15.49 15.26
N SER A 836 -0.16 14.63 15.40
CA SER A 836 1.07 14.86 16.17
C SER A 836 2.07 15.80 15.49
N SER A 837 1.83 16.16 14.23
CA SER A 837 2.52 17.30 13.60
C SER A 837 2.06 18.65 14.17
N ARG A 838 0.93 18.66 14.90
CA ARG A 838 0.28 19.84 15.51
C ARG A 838 -0.15 19.61 16.96
N SER A 839 0.15 18.49 17.60
CA SER A 839 -0.21 18.19 18.99
C SER A 839 1.01 17.79 19.83
N HIS A 840 0.93 18.02 21.13
CA HIS A 840 1.98 17.71 22.10
C HIS A 840 1.39 17.03 23.34
N LEU A 841 2.22 16.28 24.05
CA LEU A 841 1.79 15.55 25.26
C LEU A 841 2.06 16.37 26.51
N VAL A 842 1.07 16.44 27.39
CA VAL A 842 1.12 17.19 28.65
C VAL A 842 0.63 16.30 29.79
N VAL A 843 1.38 16.21 30.88
CA VAL A 843 0.93 15.58 32.12
C VAL A 843 0.55 16.65 33.13
N LYS A 844 -0.73 16.71 33.50
CA LYS A 844 -1.28 17.72 34.41
C LYS A 844 -2.36 17.15 35.33
N LYS A 845 -2.74 17.93 36.35
CA LYS A 845 -3.83 17.59 37.29
C LYS A 845 -5.17 17.61 36.57
N ASN A 846 -5.96 16.55 36.76
CA ASN A 846 -7.35 16.49 36.32
C ASN A 846 -8.27 16.93 37.46
N LEU A 847 -8.64 18.21 37.44
CA LEU A 847 -9.47 18.84 38.49
C LEU A 847 -10.92 18.31 38.54
N HIS A 848 -11.40 17.67 37.46
CA HIS A 848 -12.79 17.23 37.35
C HIS A 848 -12.96 15.71 37.52
N MET A 849 -11.87 14.98 37.79
CA MET A 849 -11.91 13.53 37.89
C MET A 849 -12.87 13.04 38.98
N GLU A 850 -12.88 13.68 40.15
CA GLU A 850 -13.79 13.30 41.24
C GLU A 850 -15.27 13.49 40.87
N ALA A 851 -15.60 14.62 40.23
CA ALA A 851 -16.96 14.88 39.75
C ALA A 851 -17.40 13.86 38.68
N MET A 852 -16.49 13.49 37.78
CA MET A 852 -16.73 12.46 36.77
C MET A 852 -16.93 11.07 37.39
N LEU A 853 -16.13 10.70 38.39
CA LEU A 853 -16.28 9.45 39.14
C LEU A 853 -17.61 9.40 39.90
N HIS A 854 -17.95 10.48 40.59
CA HIS A 854 -19.22 10.61 41.31
C HIS A 854 -20.40 10.46 40.34
N TYR A 855 -20.35 11.08 39.16
CA TYR A 855 -21.38 10.91 38.13
C TYR A 855 -21.51 9.45 37.66
N VAL A 856 -20.40 8.78 37.36
CA VAL A 856 -20.43 7.37 36.91
C VAL A 856 -20.96 6.44 38.01
N GLN A 857 -20.71 6.74 39.28
CA GLN A 857 -21.22 5.97 40.42
C GLN A 857 -22.70 6.22 40.72
N THR A 858 -23.19 7.43 40.48
CA THR A 858 -24.56 7.85 40.84
C THR A 858 -25.56 7.78 39.69
N ARG A 859 -25.10 7.61 38.44
CA ARG A 859 -25.99 7.49 37.27
C ARG A 859 -26.89 6.25 37.37
N VAL A 860 -28.16 6.44 37.02
CA VAL A 860 -29.17 5.37 36.96
C VAL A 860 -29.31 4.96 35.49
N GLY A 861 -28.81 3.78 35.13
CA GLY A 861 -28.85 3.23 33.77
C GLY A 861 -27.56 3.43 32.95
N GLU A 862 -27.49 2.74 31.81
CA GLU A 862 -26.33 2.77 30.90
C GLU A 862 -26.40 3.87 29.83
N SER A 863 -27.45 4.71 29.84
CA SER A 863 -27.70 5.73 28.83
C SER A 863 -27.61 7.16 29.38
N LYS A 864 -27.05 8.08 28.58
CA LYS A 864 -27.10 9.53 28.81
C LYS A 864 -27.78 10.19 27.62
N HIS A 865 -28.67 11.13 27.86
CA HIS A 865 -29.37 11.85 26.81
C HIS A 865 -29.50 13.33 27.12
N GLY A 866 -29.64 14.17 26.10
CA GLY A 866 -29.76 15.61 26.26
C GLY A 866 -29.62 16.38 24.94
N THR A 867 -30.02 17.64 24.97
CA THR A 867 -29.90 18.54 23.82
C THR A 867 -28.52 19.17 23.80
N MET A 868 -27.85 19.14 22.65
CA MET A 868 -26.57 19.82 22.42
C MET A 868 -26.63 20.63 21.13
N LYS A 869 -25.89 21.73 21.10
CA LYS A 869 -25.71 22.54 19.89
C LYS A 869 -24.69 21.86 18.98
N PHE A 870 -25.13 21.39 17.83
CA PHE A 870 -24.34 20.59 16.89
C PHE A 870 -23.97 21.37 15.62
N ARG A 871 -22.75 21.13 15.12
CA ARG A 871 -22.28 21.61 13.81
C ARG A 871 -21.37 20.58 13.16
N GLU A 872 -21.59 20.33 11.87
CA GLU A 872 -20.75 19.43 11.06
C GLU A 872 -19.54 20.16 10.46
N GLY A 873 -18.37 19.50 10.43
CA GLY A 873 -17.16 19.98 9.78
C GLY A 873 -17.14 19.55 8.31
N ARG A 874 -16.88 20.51 7.40
CA ARG A 874 -16.82 20.23 5.96
C ARG A 874 -15.41 19.81 5.54
N SER A 875 -15.28 18.61 5.01
CA SER A 875 -14.09 18.10 4.32
C SER A 875 -14.23 18.45 2.82
N ASN A 876 -13.53 19.49 2.34
CA ASN A 876 -13.05 19.72 0.96
C ASN A 876 -12.96 21.23 0.64
N LEU A 877 -11.73 21.65 0.29
CA LEU A 877 -11.45 22.88 -0.45
C LEU A 877 -11.84 22.65 -1.91
N VAL A 878 -13.02 23.12 -2.33
CA VAL A 878 -13.39 23.58 -3.68
C VAL A 878 -14.92 23.71 -3.70
N ILE A 879 -15.40 24.91 -4.06
CA ILE A 879 -16.79 25.41 -4.06
C ILE A 879 -17.30 25.91 -2.71
N GLN A 880 -17.23 27.23 -2.49
CA GLN A 880 -18.25 27.89 -1.67
C GLN A 880 -18.47 29.36 -2.04
N LEU A 881 -19.43 29.58 -2.94
CA LEU A 881 -20.25 30.79 -2.95
C LEU A 881 -21.55 30.46 -2.19
N ALA A 882 -21.86 31.31 -1.19
CA ALA A 882 -23.15 31.50 -0.53
C ALA A 882 -23.87 30.30 0.15
N ILE A 883 -23.98 30.38 1.49
CA ILE A 883 -25.13 30.09 2.40
C ILE A 883 -24.60 29.57 3.75
N GLY A 884 -24.92 30.28 4.83
CA GLY A 884 -24.44 30.03 6.19
C GLY A 884 -25.04 28.79 6.88
N SER A 885 -24.26 28.17 7.77
CA SER A 885 -24.80 27.22 8.76
C SER A 885 -24.11 27.43 10.12
N GLY A 886 -24.84 28.05 11.05
CA GLY A 886 -24.46 28.13 12.46
C GLY A 886 -24.65 26.79 13.19
N PHE A 887 -24.45 26.79 14.51
CA PHE A 887 -24.78 25.64 15.36
C PHE A 887 -26.30 25.47 15.47
N ASN A 888 -26.78 24.23 15.39
CA ASN A 888 -28.20 23.90 15.50
C ASN A 888 -28.46 23.03 16.73
N ASP A 889 -29.59 23.21 17.40
CA ASP A 889 -29.98 22.33 18.49
C ASP A 889 -30.31 20.92 17.96
N ARG A 890 -29.73 19.90 18.59
CA ARG A 890 -29.94 18.49 18.29
C ARG A 890 -30.03 17.69 19.58
N TYR A 891 -30.91 16.69 19.58
CA TYR A 891 -31.06 15.81 20.74
C TYR A 891 -30.16 14.59 20.57
N PHE A 892 -29.34 14.29 21.56
CA PHE A 892 -28.41 13.17 21.54
C PHE A 892 -28.82 12.13 22.57
N MET A 893 -28.66 10.86 22.20
CA MET A 893 -28.78 9.72 23.11
C MET A 893 -27.59 8.79 22.96
N LEU A 894 -26.95 8.51 24.08
CA LEU A 894 -25.85 7.57 24.20
C LEU A 894 -26.37 6.31 24.89
N ASN A 895 -26.12 5.15 24.31
CA ASN A 895 -26.37 3.85 24.92
C ASN A 895 -25.04 3.09 25.11
N SER A 896 -25.10 1.81 25.48
CA SER A 896 -23.91 0.99 25.77
C SER A 896 -22.93 0.78 24.60
N THR A 897 -23.28 1.14 23.36
CA THR A 897 -22.43 0.92 22.18
C THR A 897 -22.43 2.06 21.15
N MET A 898 -23.47 2.88 21.11
CA MET A 898 -23.79 3.83 20.05
C MET A 898 -24.18 5.21 20.61
N LEU A 899 -23.73 6.26 19.92
CA LEU A 899 -24.20 7.63 20.08
C LEU A 899 -25.14 7.97 18.91
N ARG A 900 -26.38 8.35 19.21
CA ARG A 900 -27.41 8.70 18.22
C ARG A 900 -27.80 10.17 18.32
N MET A 901 -28.08 10.79 17.18
CA MET A 901 -28.52 12.18 17.07
C MET A 901 -29.89 12.24 16.39
N TYR A 902 -30.79 13.06 16.94
CA TYR A 902 -32.17 13.23 16.49
C TYR A 902 -32.47 14.70 16.19
N LYS A 903 -33.34 14.91 15.20
CA LYS A 903 -33.83 16.23 14.78
C LYS A 903 -35.26 16.42 15.26
N ASP A 904 -35.62 17.64 15.66
CA ASP A 904 -37.00 18.08 15.92
C ASP A 904 -37.78 17.20 16.93
N VAL A 905 -37.14 16.87 18.07
CA VAL A 905 -37.76 16.09 19.15
C VAL A 905 -38.68 16.96 20.01
N ARG A 906 -39.94 16.55 20.22
CA ARG A 906 -40.88 17.25 21.12
C ARG A 906 -40.52 16.96 22.58
N LYS A 907 -40.51 17.99 23.44
CA LYS A 907 -40.27 17.82 24.89
C LYS A 907 -41.22 16.79 25.54
N SER A 908 -42.48 16.74 25.09
CA SER A 908 -43.47 15.75 25.53
C SER A 908 -43.06 14.31 25.26
N ASP A 909 -42.32 14.05 24.18
CA ASP A 909 -41.96 12.69 23.77
C ASP A 909 -40.72 12.22 24.56
N VAL A 910 -39.84 13.13 24.96
CA VAL A 910 -38.69 12.85 25.84
C VAL A 910 -39.12 12.55 27.27
N GLU A 911 -40.15 13.23 27.77
CA GLU A 911 -40.60 13.10 29.16
C GLU A 911 -41.54 11.91 29.39
N ASN A 912 -42.28 11.47 28.36
CA ASN A 912 -43.35 10.46 28.51
C ASN A 912 -43.02 9.08 27.91
N MET A 913 -41.88 8.90 27.23
CA MET A 913 -41.52 7.63 26.57
C MET A 913 -40.26 7.03 27.18
N SER A 914 -40.19 5.70 27.29
CA SER A 914 -38.95 5.01 27.68
C SER A 914 -37.87 5.17 26.59
N PRO A 915 -36.57 5.10 26.92
CA PRO A 915 -35.49 5.17 25.94
C PRO A 915 -35.63 4.12 24.82
N GLU A 916 -36.10 2.90 25.12
CA GLU A 916 -36.34 1.88 24.09
C GLU A 916 -37.48 2.29 23.14
N THR A 917 -38.62 2.72 23.70
CA THR A 917 -39.78 3.15 22.90
C THR A 917 -39.48 4.40 22.09
N PHE A 918 -38.64 5.31 22.59
CA PHE A 918 -38.21 6.50 21.87
C PHE A 918 -37.37 6.14 20.63
N ILE A 919 -36.42 5.19 20.77
CA ILE A 919 -35.57 4.73 19.66
C ILE A 919 -36.40 4.06 18.56
N GLU A 920 -37.42 3.27 18.91
CA GLU A 920 -38.29 2.60 17.94
C GLU A 920 -39.22 3.57 17.19
N THR A 921 -39.62 4.67 17.84
CA THR A 921 -40.61 5.61 17.29
C THR A 921 -39.98 6.77 16.52
N HIS A 922 -38.72 7.13 16.80
CA HIS A 922 -38.01 8.24 16.17
C HIS A 922 -36.83 7.76 15.34
N LYS A 923 -36.79 8.15 14.06
CA LYS A 923 -35.66 7.83 13.18
C LYS A 923 -34.47 8.74 13.50
N ALA A 924 -33.32 8.15 13.86
CA ALA A 924 -32.08 8.90 14.09
C ALA A 924 -31.58 9.56 12.80
N GLU A 925 -31.10 10.80 12.90
CA GLU A 925 -30.47 11.55 11.80
C GLU A 925 -29.06 10.99 11.52
N LYS A 926 -28.31 10.68 12.58
CA LYS A 926 -26.98 10.05 12.52
C LYS A 926 -26.75 9.14 13.71
N GLU A 927 -25.98 8.08 13.49
CA GLU A 927 -25.56 7.14 14.54
C GLU A 927 -24.05 6.86 14.41
N TRP A 928 -23.35 6.80 15.54
CA TRP A 928 -21.92 6.52 15.58
C TRP A 928 -21.59 5.45 16.63
N PRO A 929 -20.78 4.43 16.27
CA PRO A 929 -20.20 3.51 17.24
C PRO A 929 -19.24 4.24 18.19
N VAL A 930 -19.49 4.16 19.49
CA VAL A 930 -18.75 4.94 20.50
C VAL A 930 -17.26 4.56 20.53
N LYS A 931 -16.94 3.28 20.28
CA LYS A 931 -15.55 2.79 20.19
C LYS A 931 -14.75 3.40 19.05
N SER A 932 -15.40 4.00 18.05
CA SER A 932 -14.76 4.61 16.88
C SER A 932 -14.66 6.15 16.98
N LEU A 933 -15.04 6.73 18.13
CA LEU A 933 -15.02 8.18 18.35
C LEU A 933 -13.73 8.62 19.05
N LEU A 934 -13.08 9.65 18.52
CA LEU A 934 -12.03 10.39 19.22
C LEU A 934 -12.61 11.72 19.71
N VAL A 935 -12.66 11.90 21.03
CA VAL A 935 -13.34 13.04 21.67
C VAL A 935 -12.30 13.99 22.29
N TYR A 936 -12.21 15.21 21.78
CA TYR A 936 -11.39 16.29 22.32
C TYR A 936 -12.28 17.27 23.09
N LEU A 937 -11.87 17.66 24.29
CA LEU A 937 -12.46 18.75 25.05
C LEU A 937 -12.00 20.07 24.43
N GLY A 938 -12.94 20.96 24.13
CA GLY A 938 -12.70 22.25 23.47
C GLY A 938 -13.03 22.27 21.98
N ILE A 939 -13.18 23.49 21.45
CA ILE A 939 -13.46 23.77 20.03
C ILE A 939 -12.53 24.90 19.60
N ASN A 940 -11.88 24.74 18.44
CA ASN A 940 -10.99 25.75 17.87
C ASN A 940 -11.75 27.04 17.49
N LYS A 941 -11.58 28.10 18.29
CA LYS A 941 -12.30 29.38 18.18
C LYS A 941 -11.89 30.19 16.95
N LYS A 942 -10.70 29.92 16.40
CA LYS A 942 -10.20 30.59 15.18
C LYS A 942 -10.89 30.09 13.92
N LYS A 943 -11.22 28.79 13.85
CA LYS A 943 -11.90 28.19 12.69
C LYS A 943 -13.41 28.29 12.77
N ILE A 944 -13.97 28.21 13.98
CA ILE A 944 -15.41 28.15 14.22
C ILE A 944 -15.75 29.07 15.39
N ARG A 945 -16.89 29.77 15.30
CA ARG A 945 -17.42 30.57 16.42
C ARG A 945 -18.42 29.72 17.21
N PRO A 946 -18.02 29.05 18.31
CA PRO A 946 -18.94 28.28 19.14
C PRO A 946 -19.86 29.21 19.96
N PRO A 947 -21.07 28.76 20.34
CA PRO A 947 -21.98 29.50 21.20
C PRO A 947 -21.44 29.74 22.62
N ASN A 948 -20.64 28.81 23.14
CA ASN A 948 -20.02 28.87 24.46
C ASN A 948 -18.67 28.13 24.47
N SER A 949 -17.98 28.12 25.61
CA SER A 949 -16.70 27.41 25.80
C SER A 949 -16.85 25.94 26.20
N TYR A 950 -18.07 25.46 26.46
CA TYR A 950 -18.36 24.11 26.96
C TYR A 950 -18.69 23.18 25.81
N GLY A 951 -17.72 22.97 24.92
CA GLY A 951 -17.90 22.11 23.76
C GLY A 951 -16.81 21.09 23.61
N PHE A 952 -17.10 20.05 22.86
CA PHE A 952 -16.14 19.02 22.47
C PHE A 952 -16.11 18.86 20.95
N THR A 953 -14.92 18.58 20.45
CA THR A 953 -14.66 18.29 19.04
C THR A 953 -14.55 16.77 18.91
N VAL A 954 -15.39 16.17 18.06
CA VAL A 954 -15.37 14.73 17.84
C VAL A 954 -14.92 14.41 16.43
N ILE A 955 -14.00 13.46 16.34
CA ILE A 955 -13.51 12.90 15.10
C ILE A 955 -14.00 11.46 15.03
N TYR A 956 -14.78 11.16 14.00
CA TYR A 956 -15.23 9.81 13.68
C TYR A 956 -14.51 9.32 12.43
N LYS A 957 -13.94 8.11 12.52
CA LYS A 957 -13.38 7.41 11.37
C LYS A 957 -14.32 6.28 10.98
N ASN A 958 -14.84 6.35 9.76
CA ASN A 958 -15.72 5.30 9.24
C ASN A 958 -14.92 4.04 8.86
N GLU A 959 -15.59 2.91 8.62
CA GLU A 959 -14.97 1.64 8.20
C GLU A 959 -14.13 1.76 6.91
N ARG A 960 -14.43 2.77 6.08
CA ARG A 960 -13.68 3.14 4.87
C ARG A 960 -12.51 4.10 5.11
N GLN A 961 -12.12 4.32 6.37
CA GLN A 961 -11.10 5.28 6.82
C GLN A 961 -11.38 6.76 6.49
N GLU A 962 -12.60 7.12 6.07
CA GLU A 962 -13.00 8.51 5.90
C GLU A 962 -13.13 9.21 7.26
N ARG A 963 -12.36 10.29 7.45
CA ARG A 963 -12.36 11.09 8.67
C ARG A 963 -13.44 12.17 8.57
N THR A 964 -14.44 12.07 9.43
CA THR A 964 -15.46 13.11 9.61
C THR A 964 -15.24 13.79 10.95
N GLN A 965 -15.38 15.12 10.98
CA GLN A 965 -15.22 15.93 12.18
C GLN A 965 -16.51 16.69 12.44
N TRP A 966 -16.93 16.74 13.69
CA TRP A 966 -18.10 17.52 14.11
C TRP A 966 -17.88 18.12 15.49
N TYR A 967 -18.71 19.11 15.82
CA TYR A 967 -18.59 19.94 17.02
C TYR A 967 -19.91 19.94 17.77
N ALA A 968 -19.85 19.76 19.08
CA ALA A 968 -21.00 19.85 19.97
C ALA A 968 -20.72 20.79 21.13
N CYS A 969 -21.70 21.62 21.51
CA CYS A 969 -21.66 22.47 22.68
C CYS A 969 -22.76 22.07 23.67
N CYS A 970 -22.37 21.81 24.91
CA CYS A 970 -23.23 21.50 26.05
C CYS A 970 -23.74 22.79 26.71
N GLU A 971 -24.72 22.66 27.60
CA GLU A 971 -25.30 23.82 28.31
C GLU A 971 -24.37 24.38 29.40
N SER A 972 -23.68 23.49 30.12
CA SER A 972 -22.77 23.83 31.22
C SER A 972 -21.47 23.03 31.17
N GLU A 973 -20.47 23.46 31.93
CA GLU A 973 -19.23 22.70 32.09
C GLU A 973 -19.49 21.33 32.71
N ASP A 974 -20.33 21.26 33.75
CA ASP A 974 -20.68 20.00 34.41
C ASP A 974 -21.34 19.01 33.43
N ASP A 975 -22.27 19.47 32.59
CA ASP A 975 -22.89 18.61 31.59
C ASP A 975 -21.89 18.10 30.56
N MET A 976 -20.95 18.96 30.11
CA MET A 976 -19.85 18.55 29.24
C MET A 976 -18.97 17.48 29.89
N ARG A 977 -18.64 17.61 31.18
CA ARG A 977 -17.84 16.60 31.91
C ARG A 977 -18.60 15.29 32.06
N GLN A 978 -19.91 15.34 32.31
CA GLN A 978 -20.75 14.13 32.37
C GLN A 978 -20.83 13.41 31.01
N TRP A 979 -20.98 14.16 29.91
CA TRP A 979 -20.95 13.59 28.55
C TRP A 979 -19.61 12.92 28.26
N PHE A 980 -18.50 13.58 28.59
CA PHE A 980 -17.17 13.03 28.42
C PHE A 980 -16.94 11.78 29.30
N ALA A 981 -17.39 11.80 30.55
CA ALA A 981 -17.31 10.65 31.46
C ALA A 981 -18.10 9.44 30.94
N ALA A 982 -19.33 9.67 30.46
CA ALA A 982 -20.17 8.61 29.90
C ALA A 982 -19.52 7.98 28.65
N LEU A 983 -19.02 8.81 27.73
CA LEU A 983 -18.33 8.35 26.51
C LEU A 983 -17.08 7.54 26.86
N THR A 984 -16.22 8.05 27.74
CA THR A 984 -14.98 7.39 28.17
C THR A 984 -15.27 6.04 28.84
N TYR A 985 -16.27 5.99 29.71
CA TYR A 985 -16.68 4.76 30.38
C TYR A 985 -17.15 3.70 29.38
N ILE A 986 -17.93 4.06 28.36
CA ILE A 986 -18.39 3.11 27.33
C ILE A 986 -17.22 2.64 26.45
N GLN A 987 -16.23 3.49 26.20
CA GLN A 987 -15.04 3.12 25.41
C GLN A 987 -14.12 2.13 26.15
N HIS A 988 -13.89 2.34 27.45
CA HIS A 988 -12.84 1.64 28.20
C HIS A 988 -13.35 0.73 29.34
N GLY A 989 -14.63 0.82 29.71
CA GLY A 989 -15.24 0.09 30.84
C GLY A 989 -14.97 0.72 32.21
N SER A 990 -14.04 1.66 32.32
CA SER A 990 -13.76 2.43 33.54
C SER A 990 -13.17 3.81 33.22
N LEU A 991 -13.17 4.71 34.21
CA LEU A 991 -12.47 6.01 34.13
C LEU A 991 -11.03 5.95 34.67
N LEU A 992 -10.77 4.99 35.58
CA LEU A 992 -9.49 4.74 36.22
C LEU A 992 -9.17 3.23 36.15
N PRO A 993 -7.88 2.83 36.20
CA PRO A 993 -7.50 1.42 36.27
C PRO A 993 -8.03 0.77 37.56
N ALA A 994 -8.38 -0.51 37.51
CA ALA A 994 -9.09 -1.28 38.55
C ALA A 994 -8.33 -1.50 39.88
N GLN A 995 -7.31 -0.70 40.21
CA GLN A 995 -6.47 -0.84 41.41
C GLN A 995 -6.26 0.49 42.17
N ALA A 996 -7.22 1.42 42.09
CA ALA A 996 -7.16 2.71 42.79
C ALA A 996 -8.15 2.82 43.97
N SER A 997 -8.41 1.72 44.68
CA SER A 997 -9.11 1.72 45.98
C SER A 997 -8.13 1.34 47.09
N THR A 998 -7.41 2.33 47.59
CA THR A 998 -6.57 2.22 48.78
C THR A 998 -7.45 2.27 50.03
N THR A 999 -8.00 1.14 50.47
CA THR A 999 -8.47 1.01 51.86
C THR A 999 -7.28 0.58 52.71
N GLN A 1000 -6.84 1.47 53.60
CA GLN A 1000 -5.79 1.19 54.59
C GLN A 1000 -6.17 -0.05 55.42
N ILE A 1001 -5.37 -1.12 55.33
CA ILE A 1001 -5.31 -2.15 56.37
C ILE A 1001 -3.93 -2.06 57.02
N ARG A 1002 -3.95 -1.74 58.31
CA ARG A 1002 -2.82 -1.77 59.24
C ARG A 1002 -1.96 -3.02 59.01
N GLN A 1003 -0.64 -2.83 58.94
CA GLN A 1003 0.31 -3.90 59.16
C GLN A 1003 0.06 -4.52 60.53
N GLN A 1004 -0.41 -5.77 60.54
CA GLN A 1004 -0.13 -6.71 61.62
C GLN A 1004 0.88 -7.71 61.08
N ALA A 1005 1.93 -7.92 61.88
CA ALA A 1005 3.02 -8.84 61.62
C ALA A 1005 2.52 -10.25 61.28
N PRO A 1006 3.23 -11.02 60.45
CA PRO A 1006 2.84 -12.38 60.14
C PRO A 1006 3.12 -13.28 61.35
N LEU A 1007 2.05 -13.72 61.99
CA LEU A 1007 2.05 -14.88 62.88
C LEU A 1007 1.74 -16.13 62.04
N ASP A 1008 2.68 -17.06 62.16
CA ASP A 1008 2.76 -18.43 61.70
C ASP A 1008 1.52 -19.18 61.14
N SER A 1009 1.83 -19.84 60.03
CA SER A 1009 1.60 -21.26 59.75
C SER A 1009 0.32 -21.72 59.02
N ARG A 1010 0.61 -22.52 57.98
CA ARG A 1010 -0.15 -23.66 57.44
C ARG A 1010 -1.47 -23.34 56.73
N PHE A 1011 -1.52 -23.56 55.41
CA PHE A 1011 -2.28 -24.64 54.76
C PHE A 1011 -2.14 -24.60 53.23
N GLY A 1012 -1.60 -25.69 52.66
CA GLY A 1012 -2.13 -26.40 51.49
C GLY A 1012 -2.15 -25.74 50.11
N ASN A 1013 -1.13 -26.04 49.30
CA ASN A 1013 -1.17 -25.96 47.83
C ASN A 1013 -2.14 -27.01 47.24
N LEU A 1014 -2.94 -26.64 46.23
CA LEU A 1014 -3.55 -27.58 45.30
C LEU A 1014 -2.83 -27.50 43.95
N ILE A 1015 -2.12 -28.56 43.60
CA ILE A 1015 -1.46 -28.79 42.29
C ILE A 1015 -2.35 -29.73 41.47
N PRO A 1016 -2.53 -29.50 40.16
CA PRO A 1016 -3.29 -30.39 39.28
C PRO A 1016 -2.47 -31.65 38.96
N ILE A 1017 -3.03 -32.84 39.16
CA ILE A 1017 -2.36 -34.12 38.86
C ILE A 1017 -3.05 -34.81 37.68
N ARG A 1018 -2.31 -34.99 36.58
CA ARG A 1018 -2.50 -36.08 35.62
C ARG A 1018 -1.58 -37.23 36.03
N GLY A 1019 -2.11 -38.41 36.30
CA GLY A 1019 -1.34 -39.61 36.66
C GLY A 1019 -2.24 -40.81 36.94
N THR A 1020 -1.76 -42.01 36.61
CA THR A 1020 -2.53 -43.27 36.60
C THR A 1020 -2.89 -43.81 37.98
N GLU A 1021 -3.97 -44.61 38.03
CA GLU A 1021 -4.76 -45.03 39.21
C GLU A 1021 -3.98 -45.70 40.36
N ASN A 1022 -2.80 -46.27 40.09
CA ASN A 1022 -1.98 -46.92 41.12
C ASN A 1022 -1.18 -45.93 41.99
N ASP A 1023 -0.94 -44.69 41.53
CA ASP A 1023 -0.24 -43.66 42.32
C ASP A 1023 -1.16 -42.97 43.35
N MET A 1024 -2.48 -43.00 43.12
CA MET A 1024 -3.46 -42.40 44.04
C MET A 1024 -3.64 -43.20 45.35
N ARG A 1025 -3.39 -44.53 45.34
CA ARG A 1025 -3.58 -45.36 46.53
C ARG A 1025 -2.49 -45.22 47.60
N ARG A 1026 -1.31 -44.68 47.27
CA ARG A 1026 -0.21 -44.51 48.24
C ARG A 1026 -0.23 -43.17 48.98
N SER A 1027 -0.95 -42.16 48.49
CA SER A 1027 -0.98 -40.82 49.11
C SER A 1027 -2.08 -40.61 50.16
N PHE A 1028 -3.01 -41.56 50.31
CA PHE A 1028 -4.15 -41.44 51.25
C PHE A 1028 -3.88 -41.93 52.69
N ALA A 1029 -2.67 -42.40 53.00
CA ALA A 1029 -2.35 -42.97 54.31
C ALA A 1029 -1.73 -42.00 55.33
N ALA A 1030 -1.63 -40.70 55.04
CA ALA A 1030 -0.79 -39.78 55.83
C ALA A 1030 -1.50 -38.57 56.49
N PHE A 1031 -2.83 -38.47 56.46
CA PHE A 1031 -3.55 -37.38 57.16
C PHE A 1031 -4.84 -37.86 57.83
N SER A 1032 -4.68 -38.67 58.88
CA SER A 1032 -5.73 -38.91 59.87
C SER A 1032 -5.15 -38.64 61.25
N THR A 1033 -5.96 -38.01 62.11
CA THR A 1033 -5.81 -37.73 63.55
C THR A 1033 -5.08 -36.46 64.00
N ASP A 1034 -5.90 -35.45 64.33
CA ASP A 1034 -5.69 -34.39 65.33
C ASP A 1034 -5.24 -34.94 66.70
N MET A 1035 -4.42 -34.16 67.44
CA MET A 1035 -4.86 -33.41 68.63
C MET A 1035 -3.69 -32.97 69.55
N LEU A 1036 -3.62 -31.65 69.77
CA LEU A 1036 -3.54 -30.95 71.07
C LEU A 1036 -2.48 -31.28 72.16
N VAL A 1037 -1.80 -30.20 72.57
CA VAL A 1037 -1.65 -29.66 73.96
C VAL A 1037 -0.26 -29.70 74.62
N PHE A 1038 0.28 -28.47 74.77
CA PHE A 1038 1.05 -27.81 75.85
C PHE A 1038 2.10 -28.56 76.71
N GLY A 1039 3.22 -27.84 76.94
CA GLY A 1039 4.01 -27.95 78.17
C GLY A 1039 5.46 -27.44 78.06
N ASP A 1040 5.68 -26.21 78.54
CA ASP A 1040 6.92 -25.58 79.07
C ASP A 1040 8.28 -25.76 78.37
N ALA A 1041 8.72 -24.70 77.66
CA ALA A 1041 9.97 -23.93 77.87
C ALA A 1041 10.16 -22.89 76.76
#